data_AF-A0A165USB8-F1
#
_entry.id   AF-A0A165USB8-F1
#
_cell.length_a   1.000
_cell.length_b   1.000
_cell.length_c   1.000
_cell.angle_alpha   90.00
_cell.angle_beta   90.00
_cell.angle_gamma   90.00
#
_symmetry.space_group_name_H-M   'P 1'
#
loop_
_entity.id
_entity.type
_entity.pdbx_description
1 polymer ?
#
loop_
_entity_poly.entity_id
_entity_poly.type
_entity_poly.pdbx_seq_one_letter_code
_entity_poly.pdbx_strand_id
1 'polypeptide(L)'
;MLVRLGLTGTHGGTREQNLFNFYRSRLQAVARIASLAISSRCSLHDTTTTSIMGVLKYSNALVSSALRAVAYLYLRVLPHTTLVPTLPILYILYVFTYVSAASEAQLEGAAKIEIAEESEKPKNGEPALTLAKQAAKTPSPSPLSTILFSLPTPLAHLRATNLAINTLLFLAFVDFTATPYFDAATDVTFTRVGAVYPDAAKLTVRYPYPYPGDGNDTVTESVLQVQWRQVKENDREDKWVDGPLVELSQEDDWTRTVKLGNLSPSTTYEYRLYCDAPCIPYPATPTRFHTFPDPRLASGSHFRFVFTSCTTPNFPYVPLQGRTIKGYDLLAEWLWPSKPLVNLNLTETVETAKEVISEAVDTAKEIVSEASEAIPEAIANEILSTSSSVSSSLSPSPSTSVVAPSETEIAPVEFMLFLGDFIYADVPVYFGDDEEAYRRLYRRTYNSPSFRKVYEKLPLLHVYDDHEIINNYAGKGNDSASPFATASKAYQTYLGDANYDSAPQENYYDFRYGDAAFFVMDTRRYRSDINTEDAETRTMLGEKQVAALYDWLGKANSTATFKFIVTSVPFTSLWTYEGQIDTWAAFTYEKAGLLSVLHTVPNVIFLSGDRHEFAAIEFTPEQAHGHPILEISTSPLNMFYVPFIRTLKSKSEETVSKLKTEVTISKEGLNETVTVFEEVPRERVIKYEPIGNHKWSSLEVDTRDTNKPIVRLKLLVDGKSSYRMEIPGTPVKLRSTTALGALVPQNFRGVLDRIGLKPSKWF
;
A
#
# COMPACT_ATOMS: atom_id res chain seq x y z
N MET A 1 -13.86 -2.57 -46.02
CA MET A 1 -13.35 -1.22 -45.66
C MET A 1 -13.08 -1.16 -44.15
N LEU A 2 -12.19 -2.05 -43.69
CA LEU A 2 -11.72 -2.22 -42.32
C LEU A 2 -10.42 -3.04 -42.40
N VAL A 3 -9.38 -2.45 -42.99
CA VAL A 3 -7.99 -2.92 -42.94
C VAL A 3 -7.11 -1.67 -43.05
N ARG A 4 -6.60 -1.20 -41.91
CA ARG A 4 -5.31 -0.51 -41.72
C ARG A 4 -5.33 0.17 -40.37
N LEU A 5 -4.72 -0.48 -39.38
CA LEU A 5 -3.86 0.17 -38.38
C LEU A 5 -2.91 -0.93 -37.92
N GLY A 6 -1.71 -0.91 -38.50
CA GLY A 6 -0.62 -1.78 -38.11
C GLY A 6 -0.04 -1.27 -36.80
N LEU A 7 -0.06 -2.12 -35.79
CA LEU A 7 0.86 -2.07 -34.67
C LEU A 7 1.49 -3.46 -34.57
N THR A 8 2.69 -3.57 -35.11
CA THR A 8 3.61 -4.68 -34.88
C THR A 8 4.15 -4.55 -33.46
N GLY A 9 3.50 -5.21 -32.51
CA GLY A 9 4.02 -5.42 -31.16
C GLY A 9 4.82 -6.72 -31.11
N THR A 10 6.12 -6.60 -30.93
CA THR A 10 7.09 -7.68 -30.71
C THR A 10 6.76 -8.46 -29.44
N HIS A 11 6.79 -9.79 -29.52
CA HIS A 11 6.65 -10.72 -28.40
C HIS A 11 7.76 -10.54 -27.37
N GLY A 12 7.42 -9.96 -26.22
CA GLY A 12 8.05 -10.22 -24.93
C GLY A 12 6.96 -10.67 -23.97
N GLY A 13 6.89 -11.97 -23.66
CA GLY A 13 5.86 -12.49 -22.74
C GLY A 13 6.09 -11.95 -21.32
N THR A 14 5.18 -11.11 -20.82
CA THR A 14 5.22 -10.56 -19.46
C THR A 14 4.65 -11.55 -18.45
N ARG A 15 5.14 -11.49 -17.20
CA ARG A 15 4.88 -12.49 -16.14
C ARG A 15 3.53 -12.31 -15.44
N GLU A 16 2.79 -11.24 -15.71
CA GLU A 16 1.32 -11.17 -15.54
C GLU A 16 0.64 -12.37 -16.20
N GLN A 17 1.15 -12.83 -17.34
CA GLN A 17 0.69 -14.02 -18.03
C GLN A 17 0.98 -15.30 -17.23
N ASN A 18 1.99 -15.31 -16.36
CA ASN A 18 2.30 -16.43 -15.46
C ASN A 18 1.51 -16.39 -14.15
N LEU A 19 1.22 -15.21 -13.59
CA LEU A 19 0.24 -15.06 -12.50
C LEU A 19 -1.15 -15.46 -13.01
N PHE A 20 -1.53 -14.99 -14.21
CA PHE A 20 -2.72 -15.43 -14.93
C PHE A 20 -2.69 -16.92 -15.22
N ASN A 21 -1.57 -17.52 -15.63
CA ASN A 21 -1.44 -18.97 -15.82
C ASN A 21 -1.53 -19.76 -14.49
N PHE A 22 -1.11 -19.17 -13.36
CA PHE A 22 -1.26 -19.74 -12.03
C PHE A 22 -2.71 -19.65 -11.52
N TYR A 23 -3.35 -18.48 -11.64
CA TYR A 23 -4.79 -18.35 -11.38
C TYR A 23 -5.60 -19.22 -12.35
N ARG A 24 -5.18 -19.37 -13.62
CA ARG A 24 -5.73 -20.30 -14.60
C ARG A 24 -5.52 -21.75 -14.21
N SER A 25 -4.37 -22.15 -13.65
CA SER A 25 -4.13 -23.53 -13.20
C SER A 25 -4.91 -23.85 -11.92
N ARG A 26 -5.16 -22.86 -11.06
CA ARG A 26 -6.05 -22.96 -9.89
C ARG A 26 -7.53 -22.87 -10.26
N LEU A 27 -7.91 -22.08 -11.26
CA LEU A 27 -9.21 -22.11 -11.92
C LEU A 27 -9.41 -23.45 -12.63
N GLN A 28 -8.38 -24.03 -13.23
CA GLN A 28 -8.39 -25.40 -13.73
C GLN A 28 -8.48 -26.40 -12.59
N ALA A 29 -7.93 -26.12 -11.40
CA ALA A 29 -8.07 -26.98 -10.22
C ALA A 29 -9.48 -26.87 -9.60
N VAL A 30 -10.06 -25.68 -9.50
CA VAL A 30 -11.44 -25.43 -9.07
C VAL A 30 -12.43 -25.94 -10.11
N ALA A 31 -12.15 -25.75 -11.40
CA ALA A 31 -12.89 -26.36 -12.50
C ALA A 31 -12.68 -27.87 -12.55
N ARG A 32 -11.52 -28.41 -12.11
CA ARG A 32 -11.30 -29.86 -11.92
C ARG A 32 -12.04 -30.37 -10.69
N ILE A 33 -12.13 -29.62 -9.59
CA ILE A 33 -12.91 -29.99 -8.40
C ILE A 33 -14.41 -29.93 -8.71
N ALA A 34 -14.86 -28.89 -9.42
CA ALA A 34 -16.21 -28.80 -9.96
C ALA A 34 -16.45 -29.92 -10.99
N SER A 35 -15.50 -30.18 -11.88
CA SER A 35 -15.56 -31.28 -12.84
C SER A 35 -15.48 -32.65 -12.18
N LEU A 36 -14.84 -32.80 -11.01
CA LEU A 36 -14.77 -34.03 -10.21
C LEU A 36 -16.04 -34.20 -9.37
N ALA A 37 -16.66 -33.11 -8.90
CA ALA A 37 -17.98 -33.12 -8.27
C ALA A 37 -19.11 -33.40 -9.29
N ILE A 38 -18.93 -32.97 -10.55
CA ILE A 38 -19.78 -33.30 -11.69
C ILE A 38 -19.49 -34.73 -12.18
N SER A 39 -18.22 -35.14 -12.28
CA SER A 39 -17.78 -36.45 -12.77
C SER A 39 -18.04 -37.59 -11.79
N SER A 40 -17.92 -37.38 -10.47
CA SER A 40 -18.27 -38.39 -9.46
C SER A 40 -19.76 -38.72 -9.42
N ARG A 41 -20.60 -37.89 -10.07
CA ARG A 41 -22.03 -38.13 -10.28
C ARG A 41 -22.38 -38.62 -11.69
N CYS A 42 -21.43 -38.65 -12.63
CA CYS A 42 -21.63 -39.14 -14.00
C CYS A 42 -21.25 -40.61 -14.21
N SER A 43 -20.72 -41.31 -13.20
CA SER A 43 -20.41 -42.74 -13.33
C SER A 43 -21.66 -43.60 -13.11
N LEU A 44 -22.47 -43.77 -14.16
CA LEU A 44 -23.22 -45.00 -14.49
C LEU A 44 -23.93 -44.81 -15.84
N HIS A 45 -23.55 -45.66 -16.80
CA HIS A 45 -24.13 -45.93 -18.14
C HIS A 45 -23.65 -45.13 -19.37
N ASP A 46 -23.68 -45.86 -20.48
CA ASP A 46 -22.73 -45.90 -21.59
C ASP A 46 -23.24 -45.17 -22.85
N THR A 47 -22.33 -44.99 -23.82
CA THR A 47 -22.48 -44.56 -25.22
C THR A 47 -22.54 -43.06 -25.56
N THR A 48 -21.85 -42.75 -26.67
CA THR A 48 -21.17 -41.52 -27.08
C THR A 48 -22.05 -40.31 -27.43
N THR A 49 -23.36 -40.49 -27.60
CA THR A 49 -24.32 -39.40 -27.87
C THR A 49 -24.74 -38.67 -26.58
N THR A 50 -24.66 -39.35 -25.44
CA THR A 50 -25.01 -38.85 -24.09
C THR A 50 -23.95 -37.88 -23.54
N SER A 51 -22.72 -37.94 -24.06
CA SER A 51 -21.60 -37.09 -23.64
C SER A 51 -21.77 -35.62 -24.06
N ILE A 52 -22.31 -35.36 -25.25
CA ILE A 52 -22.52 -33.99 -25.75
C ILE A 52 -23.69 -33.32 -25.02
N MET A 53 -24.78 -34.05 -24.75
CA MET A 53 -25.93 -33.57 -23.99
C MET A 53 -25.59 -33.31 -22.51
N GLY A 54 -24.74 -34.14 -21.89
CA GLY A 54 -24.26 -33.90 -20.53
C GLY A 54 -23.41 -32.63 -20.38
N VAL A 55 -22.64 -32.26 -21.41
CA VAL A 55 -21.83 -31.02 -21.44
C VAL A 55 -22.70 -29.78 -21.64
N LEU A 56 -23.74 -29.85 -22.48
CA LEU A 56 -24.74 -28.78 -22.63
C LEU A 56 -25.50 -28.52 -21.33
N LYS A 57 -25.89 -29.58 -20.61
CA LYS A 57 -26.64 -29.52 -19.36
C LYS A 57 -25.97 -28.67 -18.27
N TYR A 58 -24.65 -28.80 -18.11
CA TYR A 58 -23.90 -28.05 -17.09
C TYR A 58 -23.16 -26.84 -17.64
N SER A 59 -23.37 -26.49 -18.91
CA SER A 59 -22.71 -25.35 -19.56
C SER A 59 -23.01 -24.03 -18.83
N ASN A 60 -24.27 -23.77 -18.49
CA ASN A 60 -24.65 -22.56 -17.75
C ASN A 60 -24.02 -22.52 -16.33
N ALA A 61 -23.96 -23.67 -15.64
CA ALA A 61 -23.33 -23.80 -14.33
C ALA A 61 -21.82 -23.53 -14.38
N LEU A 62 -21.14 -24.04 -15.41
CA LEU A 62 -19.72 -23.83 -15.64
C LEU A 62 -19.41 -22.36 -15.94
N VAL A 63 -20.17 -21.74 -16.85
CA VAL A 63 -20.00 -20.33 -17.23
C VAL A 63 -20.31 -19.41 -16.03
N SER A 64 -21.37 -19.71 -15.27
CA SER A 64 -21.70 -19.00 -14.03
C SER A 64 -20.56 -19.08 -13.01
N SER A 65 -20.01 -20.27 -12.78
CA SER A 65 -18.91 -20.48 -11.84
C SER A 65 -17.65 -19.71 -12.27
N ALA A 66 -17.35 -19.70 -13.59
CA ALA A 66 -16.25 -18.92 -14.15
C ALA A 66 -16.50 -17.41 -13.99
N LEU A 67 -17.69 -16.91 -14.31
CA LEU A 67 -18.09 -15.51 -14.12
C LEU A 67 -17.90 -15.08 -12.66
N ARG A 68 -18.39 -15.87 -11.70
CA ARG A 68 -18.27 -15.56 -10.26
C ARG A 68 -16.84 -15.55 -9.79
N ALA A 69 -16.03 -16.52 -10.22
CA ALA A 69 -14.62 -16.59 -9.87
C ALA A 69 -13.84 -15.40 -10.45
N VAL A 70 -14.05 -15.07 -11.71
CA VAL A 70 -13.39 -13.93 -12.36
C VAL A 70 -13.86 -12.61 -11.76
N ALA A 71 -15.15 -12.46 -11.43
CA ALA A 71 -15.69 -11.26 -10.80
C ALA A 71 -15.09 -11.07 -9.40
N TYR A 72 -14.97 -12.15 -8.61
CA TYR A 72 -14.30 -12.12 -7.32
C TYR A 72 -12.83 -11.71 -7.46
N LEU A 73 -12.10 -12.31 -8.40
CA LEU A 73 -10.71 -11.94 -8.66
C LEU A 73 -10.59 -10.45 -9.00
N TYR A 74 -11.40 -9.96 -9.94
CA TYR A 74 -11.35 -8.56 -10.37
C TYR A 74 -11.72 -7.57 -9.26
N LEU A 75 -12.81 -7.82 -8.53
CA LEU A 75 -13.35 -6.89 -7.55
C LEU A 75 -12.63 -6.94 -6.19
N ARG A 76 -11.95 -8.06 -5.87
CA ARG A 76 -11.41 -8.29 -4.52
C ARG A 76 -9.92 -8.60 -4.46
N VAL A 77 -9.31 -9.05 -5.56
CA VAL A 77 -7.94 -9.55 -5.57
C VAL A 77 -7.03 -8.73 -6.47
N LEU A 78 -7.42 -8.43 -7.71
CA LEU A 78 -6.58 -7.70 -8.66
C LEU A 78 -7.45 -7.10 -9.79
N PRO A 79 -7.54 -5.76 -9.91
CA PRO A 79 -8.33 -5.10 -10.93
C PRO A 79 -7.55 -5.01 -12.27
N HIS A 80 -7.25 -6.16 -12.87
CA HIS A 80 -6.37 -6.23 -14.05
C HIS A 80 -7.09 -5.90 -15.38
N THR A 81 -6.39 -5.19 -16.28
CA THR A 81 -6.89 -4.78 -17.61
C THR A 81 -7.41 -5.93 -18.47
N THR A 82 -6.76 -7.11 -18.43
CA THR A 82 -7.20 -8.31 -19.18
C THR A 82 -8.53 -8.90 -18.73
N LEU A 83 -8.97 -8.61 -17.51
CA LEU A 83 -10.26 -9.08 -16.99
C LEU A 83 -11.43 -8.20 -17.46
N VAL A 84 -11.15 -6.95 -17.87
CA VAL A 84 -12.13 -5.99 -18.35
C VAL A 84 -12.94 -6.50 -19.55
N PRO A 85 -12.34 -7.03 -20.64
CA PRO A 85 -13.12 -7.63 -21.73
C PRO A 85 -13.70 -9.02 -21.36
N THR A 86 -13.06 -9.75 -20.43
CA THR A 86 -13.41 -11.12 -20.10
C THR A 86 -14.78 -11.22 -19.38
N LEU A 87 -15.05 -10.32 -18.43
CA LEU A 87 -16.29 -10.35 -17.64
C LEU A 87 -17.57 -10.11 -18.46
N PRO A 88 -17.65 -9.10 -19.35
CA PRO A 88 -18.77 -8.93 -20.26
C PRO A 88 -19.03 -10.15 -21.14
N ILE A 89 -17.96 -10.77 -21.69
CA ILE A 89 -18.08 -11.97 -22.52
C ILE A 89 -18.69 -13.13 -21.72
N LEU A 90 -18.20 -13.37 -20.50
CA LEU A 90 -18.74 -14.42 -19.62
C LEU A 90 -20.19 -14.15 -19.23
N TYR A 91 -20.56 -12.90 -18.98
CA TYR A 91 -21.94 -12.53 -18.66
C TYR A 91 -22.89 -12.73 -19.84
N ILE A 92 -22.50 -12.31 -21.06
CA ILE A 92 -23.29 -12.54 -22.28
C ILE A 92 -23.47 -14.04 -22.52
N LEU A 93 -22.40 -14.83 -22.39
CA LEU A 93 -22.45 -16.28 -22.53
C LEU A 93 -23.35 -16.94 -21.46
N TYR A 94 -23.33 -16.41 -20.23
CA TYR A 94 -24.21 -16.86 -19.15
C TYR A 94 -25.69 -16.61 -19.49
N VAL A 95 -26.04 -15.41 -19.94
CA VAL A 95 -27.42 -15.07 -20.33
C VAL A 95 -27.87 -15.91 -21.55
N PHE A 96 -26.99 -16.10 -22.54
CA PHE A 96 -27.28 -16.91 -23.72
C PHE A 96 -27.61 -18.36 -23.37
N THR A 97 -26.87 -18.95 -22.43
CA THR A 97 -27.07 -20.34 -21.99
C THR A 97 -28.19 -20.51 -20.96
N TYR A 98 -28.69 -19.42 -20.36
CA TYR A 98 -29.68 -19.45 -19.28
C TYR A 98 -31.03 -20.04 -19.71
N VAL A 99 -31.54 -19.63 -20.89
CA VAL A 99 -32.85 -20.08 -21.39
C VAL A 99 -32.81 -21.58 -21.73
N SER A 100 -31.76 -22.03 -22.41
CA SER A 100 -31.58 -23.44 -22.76
C SER A 100 -31.47 -24.32 -21.51
N ALA A 101 -30.68 -23.91 -20.51
CA ALA A 101 -30.55 -24.64 -19.26
C ALA A 101 -31.86 -24.68 -18.44
N ALA A 102 -32.66 -23.61 -18.49
CA ALA A 102 -33.97 -23.57 -17.85
C ALA A 102 -34.96 -24.54 -18.52
N SER A 103 -34.98 -24.57 -19.86
CA SER A 103 -35.83 -25.47 -20.64
C SER A 103 -35.47 -26.95 -20.37
N GLU A 104 -34.19 -27.30 -20.40
CA GLU A 104 -33.73 -28.67 -20.11
C GLU A 104 -34.06 -29.10 -18.69
N ALA A 105 -33.84 -28.24 -17.69
CA ALA A 105 -34.14 -28.55 -16.30
C ALA A 105 -35.65 -28.70 -16.03
N GLN A 106 -36.49 -27.95 -16.74
CA GLN A 106 -37.95 -28.09 -16.69
C GLN A 106 -38.42 -29.40 -17.34
N LEU A 107 -37.87 -29.75 -18.50
CA LEU A 107 -38.16 -31.02 -19.18
C LEU A 107 -37.79 -32.24 -18.33
N GLU A 108 -36.63 -32.23 -17.67
CA GLU A 108 -36.24 -33.30 -16.73
C GLU A 108 -37.11 -33.34 -15.47
N GLY A 109 -37.50 -32.18 -14.95
CA GLY A 109 -38.42 -32.09 -13.82
C GLY A 109 -39.78 -32.70 -14.15
N ALA A 110 -40.32 -32.38 -15.33
CA ALA A 110 -41.58 -32.93 -15.84
C ALA A 110 -41.47 -34.45 -16.08
N ALA A 111 -40.40 -34.92 -16.74
CA ALA A 111 -40.19 -36.35 -16.97
C ALA A 111 -40.07 -37.16 -15.67
N LYS A 112 -39.44 -36.60 -14.61
CA LYS A 112 -39.38 -37.25 -13.30
C LYS A 112 -40.74 -37.32 -12.60
N ILE A 113 -41.60 -36.33 -12.79
CA ILE A 113 -42.97 -36.33 -12.26
C ILE A 113 -43.81 -37.37 -13.01
N GLU A 114 -43.73 -37.42 -14.34
CA GLU A 114 -44.43 -38.42 -15.15
C GLU A 114 -44.02 -39.86 -14.80
N ILE A 115 -42.72 -40.13 -14.62
CA ILE A 115 -42.23 -41.46 -14.20
C ILE A 115 -42.72 -41.81 -12.78
N ALA A 116 -42.80 -40.84 -11.88
CA ALA A 116 -43.35 -41.05 -10.53
C ALA A 116 -44.85 -41.37 -10.59
N GLU A 117 -45.64 -40.62 -11.36
CA GLU A 117 -47.08 -40.83 -11.55
C GLU A 117 -47.40 -42.16 -12.28
N GLU A 118 -46.58 -42.56 -13.25
CA GLU A 118 -46.76 -43.83 -13.97
C GLU A 118 -46.42 -45.05 -13.08
N SER A 119 -45.52 -44.88 -12.11
CA SER A 119 -45.20 -45.90 -11.10
C SER A 119 -46.25 -46.05 -10.00
N GLU A 120 -47.19 -45.10 -9.85
CA GLU A 120 -48.30 -45.16 -8.90
C GLU A 120 -49.57 -45.84 -9.47
N LYS A 121 -49.63 -46.13 -10.77
CA LYS A 121 -50.74 -46.92 -11.34
C LYS A 121 -50.56 -48.41 -11.03
N PRO A 122 -51.52 -49.08 -10.37
CA PRO A 122 -51.36 -50.48 -9.98
C PRO A 122 -51.42 -51.37 -11.22
N LYS A 123 -50.30 -52.03 -11.56
CA LYS A 123 -50.32 -53.26 -12.34
C LYS A 123 -50.35 -54.44 -11.37
N ASN A 124 -51.32 -55.32 -11.58
CA ASN A 124 -51.68 -56.46 -10.74
C ASN A 124 -50.47 -57.18 -10.10
N GLY A 125 -50.45 -57.22 -8.77
CA GLY A 125 -50.03 -58.43 -8.05
C GLY A 125 -48.62 -58.53 -7.47
N GLU A 126 -47.81 -57.47 -7.41
CA GLU A 126 -46.56 -57.48 -6.61
C GLU A 126 -46.39 -56.17 -5.81
N PRO A 127 -45.74 -56.20 -4.62
CA PRO A 127 -45.65 -55.02 -3.76
C PRO A 127 -44.76 -53.94 -4.40
N ALA A 128 -45.41 -52.91 -4.95
CA ALA A 128 -44.82 -51.73 -5.60
C ALA A 128 -43.92 -50.85 -4.68
N LEU A 129 -43.66 -51.26 -3.44
CA LEU A 129 -42.96 -50.44 -2.44
C LEU A 129 -41.43 -50.43 -2.59
N THR A 130 -40.85 -51.37 -3.35
CA THR A 130 -39.39 -51.50 -3.51
C THR A 130 -38.81 -50.77 -4.72
N LEU A 131 -39.55 -50.70 -5.84
CA LEU A 131 -39.11 -49.99 -7.06
C LEU A 131 -39.30 -48.46 -6.97
N ALA A 132 -40.41 -47.99 -6.38
CA ALA A 132 -40.63 -46.55 -6.14
C ALA A 132 -39.63 -45.95 -5.14
N LYS A 133 -39.18 -46.74 -4.14
CA LYS A 133 -38.11 -46.34 -3.21
C LYS A 133 -36.70 -46.32 -3.82
N GLN A 134 -36.46 -47.06 -4.91
CA GLN A 134 -35.18 -47.03 -5.61
C GLN A 134 -35.09 -45.88 -6.63
N ALA A 135 -36.19 -45.51 -7.30
CA ALA A 135 -36.22 -44.36 -8.21
C ALA A 135 -36.14 -43.00 -7.48
N ALA A 136 -36.66 -42.91 -6.26
CA ALA A 136 -36.65 -41.70 -5.42
C ALA A 136 -35.28 -41.37 -4.78
N LYS A 137 -34.22 -42.15 -5.05
CA LYS A 137 -32.92 -42.05 -4.35
C LYS A 137 -31.80 -41.45 -5.19
N THR A 138 -32.11 -40.58 -6.17
CA THR A 138 -31.09 -39.65 -6.69
C THR A 138 -31.12 -38.38 -5.83
N PRO A 139 -30.08 -38.10 -5.03
CA PRO A 139 -30.08 -36.91 -4.17
C PRO A 139 -30.09 -35.65 -5.05
N SER A 140 -31.24 -35.00 -5.15
CA SER A 140 -31.35 -33.67 -5.73
C SER A 140 -30.39 -32.74 -4.97
N PRO A 141 -29.62 -31.89 -5.68
CA PRO A 141 -28.67 -30.99 -5.04
C PRO A 141 -29.41 -30.10 -4.04
N SER A 142 -28.79 -29.85 -2.87
CA SER A 142 -29.36 -28.94 -1.88
C SER A 142 -29.60 -27.56 -2.51
N PRO A 143 -30.60 -26.80 -2.07
CA PRO A 143 -30.83 -25.43 -2.56
C PRO A 143 -29.56 -24.57 -2.48
N LEU A 144 -28.78 -24.72 -1.41
CA LEU A 144 -27.49 -24.05 -1.22
C LEU A 144 -26.47 -24.43 -2.32
N SER A 145 -26.27 -25.72 -2.58
CA SER A 145 -25.35 -26.17 -3.64
C SER A 145 -25.81 -25.75 -5.04
N THR A 146 -27.12 -25.69 -5.26
CA THR A 146 -27.73 -25.21 -6.50
C THR A 146 -27.47 -23.73 -6.73
N ILE A 147 -27.54 -22.91 -5.68
CA ILE A 147 -27.20 -21.49 -5.75
C ILE A 147 -25.69 -21.31 -5.91
N LEU A 148 -24.87 -21.99 -5.08
CA LEU A 148 -23.42 -21.81 -5.05
C LEU A 148 -22.77 -22.12 -6.40
N PHE A 149 -23.15 -23.24 -7.02
CA PHE A 149 -22.59 -23.72 -8.29
C PHE A 149 -23.50 -23.48 -9.50
N SER A 150 -24.64 -22.79 -9.32
CA SER A 150 -25.63 -22.56 -10.39
C SER A 150 -26.07 -23.85 -11.09
N LEU A 151 -26.30 -24.91 -10.32
CA LEU A 151 -26.69 -26.21 -10.88
C LEU A 151 -28.07 -26.13 -11.56
N PRO A 152 -28.32 -26.92 -12.62
CA PRO A 152 -29.62 -26.99 -13.27
C PRO A 152 -30.73 -27.36 -12.29
N THR A 153 -31.85 -26.64 -12.32
CA THR A 153 -32.98 -26.86 -11.40
C THR A 153 -34.33 -26.50 -12.03
N PRO A 154 -35.39 -27.31 -11.81
CA PRO A 154 -36.74 -27.00 -12.27
C PRO A 154 -37.38 -25.86 -11.45
N LEU A 155 -36.85 -25.50 -10.29
CA LEU A 155 -37.39 -24.47 -9.40
C LEU A 155 -37.08 -23.06 -9.93
N ALA A 156 -38.13 -22.34 -10.34
CA ALA A 156 -38.01 -21.01 -10.94
C ALA A 156 -37.34 -19.97 -10.02
N HIS A 157 -37.65 -19.98 -8.72
CA HIS A 157 -37.08 -19.04 -7.76
C HIS A 157 -35.56 -19.24 -7.61
N LEU A 158 -35.04 -20.47 -7.60
CA LEU A 158 -33.59 -20.72 -7.55
C LEU A 158 -32.87 -20.26 -8.82
N ARG A 159 -33.50 -20.45 -9.99
CA ARG A 159 -32.98 -19.92 -11.26
C ARG A 159 -32.98 -18.39 -11.30
N ALA A 160 -34.03 -17.76 -10.80
CA ALA A 160 -34.13 -16.31 -10.69
C ALA A 160 -33.06 -15.75 -9.74
N THR A 161 -32.84 -16.39 -8.58
CA THR A 161 -31.76 -16.04 -7.64
C THR A 161 -30.39 -16.14 -8.28
N ASN A 162 -30.09 -17.21 -9.04
CA ASN A 162 -28.81 -17.33 -9.74
C ASN A 162 -28.61 -16.24 -10.80
N LEU A 163 -29.65 -15.92 -11.57
CA LEU A 163 -29.62 -14.82 -12.53
C LEU A 163 -29.37 -13.47 -11.83
N ALA A 164 -30.04 -13.23 -10.71
CA ALA A 164 -29.87 -12.02 -9.91
C ALA A 164 -28.43 -11.90 -9.37
N ILE A 165 -27.87 -12.95 -8.76
CA ILE A 165 -26.50 -12.94 -8.23
C ILE A 165 -25.49 -12.62 -9.35
N ASN A 166 -25.57 -13.31 -10.48
CA ASN A 166 -24.63 -13.11 -11.59
C ASN A 166 -24.78 -11.72 -12.22
N THR A 167 -26.00 -11.21 -12.31
CA THR A 167 -26.27 -9.85 -12.80
C THR A 167 -25.74 -8.80 -11.82
N LEU A 168 -25.92 -8.98 -10.51
CA LEU A 168 -25.38 -8.08 -9.50
C LEU A 168 -23.85 -8.05 -9.51
N LEU A 169 -23.18 -9.18 -9.70
CA LEU A 169 -21.72 -9.24 -9.84
C LEU A 169 -21.24 -8.53 -11.12
N PHE A 170 -21.97 -8.67 -12.23
CA PHE A 170 -21.67 -7.94 -13.46
C PHE A 170 -21.90 -6.43 -13.29
N LEU A 171 -22.98 -6.02 -12.63
CA LEU A 171 -23.24 -4.62 -12.32
C LEU A 171 -22.18 -4.03 -11.39
N ALA A 172 -21.70 -4.79 -10.40
CA ALA A 172 -20.58 -4.39 -9.54
C ALA A 172 -19.27 -4.20 -10.33
N PHE A 173 -19.01 -5.09 -11.30
CA PHE A 173 -17.91 -4.93 -12.25
C PHE A 173 -18.04 -3.63 -13.06
N VAL A 174 -19.23 -3.36 -13.61
CA VAL A 174 -19.49 -2.14 -14.39
C VAL A 174 -19.35 -0.90 -13.52
N ASP A 175 -19.90 -0.89 -12.31
CA ASP A 175 -19.79 0.20 -11.34
C ASP A 175 -18.32 0.54 -11.08
N PHE A 176 -17.52 -0.44 -10.62
CA PHE A 176 -16.11 -0.22 -10.32
C PHE A 176 -15.30 0.30 -11.53
N THR A 177 -15.52 -0.29 -12.71
CA THR A 177 -14.73 0.01 -13.91
C THR A 177 -15.13 1.32 -14.56
N ALA A 178 -16.41 1.66 -14.56
CA ALA A 178 -16.94 2.80 -15.30
C ALA A 178 -17.16 4.05 -14.44
N THR A 179 -17.19 3.94 -13.11
CA THR A 179 -17.30 5.12 -12.22
C THR A 179 -16.27 6.21 -12.56
N PRO A 180 -14.97 5.92 -12.83
CA PRO A 180 -14.02 6.96 -13.26
C PRO A 180 -14.45 7.75 -14.49
N TYR A 181 -15.24 7.16 -15.39
CA TYR A 181 -15.70 7.84 -16.59
C TYR A 181 -16.88 8.77 -16.32
N PHE A 182 -17.81 8.37 -15.45
CA PHE A 182 -19.06 9.11 -15.20
C PHE A 182 -18.97 10.11 -14.04
N ASP A 183 -18.02 9.95 -13.13
CA ASP A 183 -17.80 10.85 -11.99
C ASP A 183 -16.47 11.57 -12.14
N ALA A 184 -16.44 12.63 -12.95
CA ALA A 184 -15.20 13.37 -13.23
C ALA A 184 -14.73 14.29 -12.08
N ALA A 185 -15.56 14.46 -11.04
CA ALA A 185 -15.33 15.30 -9.87
C ALA A 185 -14.89 16.75 -10.21
N THR A 186 -15.43 17.34 -11.28
CA THR A 186 -15.03 18.68 -11.76
C THR A 186 -15.31 19.80 -10.75
N ASP A 187 -16.30 19.59 -9.87
CA ASP A 187 -16.76 20.50 -8.82
C ASP A 187 -15.94 20.44 -7.52
N VAL A 188 -14.97 19.53 -7.40
CA VAL A 188 -14.22 19.34 -6.15
C VAL A 188 -13.44 20.59 -5.73
N THR A 189 -13.78 21.16 -4.59
CA THR A 189 -13.01 22.27 -3.99
C THR A 189 -12.13 21.70 -2.88
N PHE A 190 -10.85 22.01 -2.88
CA PHE A 190 -9.95 21.60 -1.80
C PHE A 190 -8.85 22.62 -1.51
N THR A 191 -8.35 22.58 -0.28
CA THR A 191 -7.12 23.28 0.12
C THR A 191 -6.30 22.35 1.01
N ARG A 192 -4.97 22.39 0.88
CA ARG A 192 -4.08 21.59 1.71
C ARG A 192 -2.74 22.26 1.91
N VAL A 193 -2.03 21.80 2.92
CA VAL A 193 -0.65 22.19 3.20
C VAL A 193 0.28 21.20 2.50
N GLY A 194 1.23 21.72 1.73
CA GLY A 194 2.30 20.97 1.08
C GLY A 194 3.58 21.04 1.90
N ALA A 195 4.67 21.48 1.27
CA ALA A 195 5.97 21.71 1.90
C ALA A 195 5.89 22.73 3.03
N VAL A 196 6.50 22.41 4.16
CA VAL A 196 6.54 23.26 5.35
C VAL A 196 7.99 23.53 5.73
N TYR A 197 8.40 24.78 5.58
CA TYR A 197 9.73 25.26 5.91
C TYR A 197 9.76 25.75 7.37
N PRO A 198 10.95 26.08 7.90
CA PRO A 198 11.03 26.80 9.17
C PRO A 198 10.37 28.19 9.13
N ASP A 199 10.33 28.83 7.97
CA ASP A 199 9.89 30.23 7.81
C ASP A 199 8.77 30.41 6.77
N ALA A 200 8.22 29.31 6.25
CA ALA A 200 7.20 29.34 5.21
C ALA A 200 6.39 28.05 5.16
N ALA A 201 5.26 28.07 4.44
CA ALA A 201 4.54 26.88 4.02
C ALA A 201 3.97 27.07 2.61
N LYS A 202 3.89 25.99 1.83
CA LYS A 202 3.18 25.95 0.56
C LYS A 202 1.74 25.53 0.79
N LEU A 203 0.81 26.27 0.19
CA LEU A 203 -0.63 26.02 0.26
C LEU A 203 -1.13 25.75 -1.16
N THR A 204 -1.71 24.58 -1.37
CA THR A 204 -2.33 24.21 -2.66
C THR A 204 -3.83 24.37 -2.55
N VAL A 205 -4.41 25.15 -3.46
CA VAL A 205 -5.82 25.48 -3.48
C VAL A 205 -6.37 25.10 -4.85
N ARG A 206 -7.45 24.31 -4.86
CA ARG A 206 -8.31 24.13 -6.03
C ARG A 206 -9.67 24.72 -5.74
N TYR A 207 -10.08 25.68 -6.56
CA TYR A 207 -11.33 26.39 -6.36
C TYR A 207 -12.00 26.67 -7.72
N PRO A 208 -12.83 25.74 -8.24
CA PRO A 208 -13.38 25.81 -9.60
C PRO A 208 -14.39 26.95 -9.78
N TYR A 209 -14.31 27.69 -10.88
CA TYR A 209 -15.25 28.75 -11.27
C TYR A 209 -15.79 28.49 -12.70
N PRO A 210 -17.04 28.87 -13.06
CA PRO A 210 -18.12 29.29 -12.18
C PRO A 210 -18.60 28.16 -11.27
N TYR A 211 -19.08 28.49 -10.08
CA TYR A 211 -19.72 27.50 -9.22
C TYR A 211 -21.00 26.96 -9.88
N PRO A 212 -21.36 25.68 -9.65
CA PRO A 212 -22.65 25.16 -10.10
C PRO A 212 -23.80 26.07 -9.63
N GLY A 213 -24.41 26.81 -10.57
CA GLY A 213 -25.50 27.75 -10.29
C GLY A 213 -25.18 29.25 -10.51
N ASP A 214 -23.93 29.64 -10.77
CA ASP A 214 -23.55 31.06 -10.99
C ASP A 214 -23.84 31.53 -12.45
N GLY A 215 -24.10 30.59 -13.37
CA GLY A 215 -24.57 30.88 -14.73
C GLY A 215 -23.61 31.66 -15.64
N ASN A 216 -22.38 31.93 -15.18
CA ASN A 216 -21.39 32.74 -15.88
C ASN A 216 -20.21 31.90 -16.39
N ASP A 217 -20.43 31.14 -17.47
CA ASP A 217 -19.44 30.26 -18.11
C ASP A 217 -18.32 31.02 -18.85
N THR A 218 -18.26 32.36 -18.74
CA THR A 218 -17.31 33.19 -19.50
C THR A 218 -16.02 33.51 -18.75
N VAL A 219 -15.95 33.21 -17.45
CA VAL A 219 -14.80 33.54 -16.61
C VAL A 219 -13.80 32.40 -16.64
N THR A 220 -12.59 32.71 -17.12
CA THR A 220 -11.48 31.75 -17.25
C THR A 220 -10.40 31.90 -16.18
N GLU A 221 -10.48 32.96 -15.38
CA GLU A 221 -9.52 33.31 -14.33
C GLU A 221 -10.25 33.81 -13.09
N SER A 222 -9.73 33.48 -11.91
CA SER A 222 -10.24 33.97 -10.63
C SER A 222 -9.11 34.18 -9.64
N VAL A 223 -9.33 35.04 -8.65
CA VAL A 223 -8.32 35.37 -7.64
C VAL A 223 -8.93 35.20 -6.26
N LEU A 224 -8.21 34.48 -5.40
CA LEU A 224 -8.52 34.36 -3.98
C LEU A 224 -7.40 34.97 -3.15
N GLN A 225 -7.72 35.40 -1.94
CA GLN A 225 -6.75 35.90 -0.97
C GLN A 225 -6.56 34.88 0.14
N VAL A 226 -5.33 34.42 0.39
CA VAL A 226 -5.03 33.69 1.62
C VAL A 226 -4.97 34.69 2.76
N GLN A 227 -5.68 34.42 3.85
CA GLN A 227 -5.53 35.14 5.11
C GLN A 227 -5.03 34.18 6.18
N TRP A 228 -4.12 34.63 7.02
CA TRP A 228 -3.48 33.78 8.03
C TRP A 228 -3.28 34.51 9.36
N ARG A 229 -3.05 33.75 10.44
CA ARG A 229 -2.65 34.26 11.74
C ARG A 229 -1.89 33.21 12.55
N GLN A 230 -1.11 33.67 13.53
CA GLN A 230 -0.45 32.79 14.50
C GLN A 230 -1.47 32.32 15.56
N VAL A 231 -1.40 31.04 15.93
CA VAL A 231 -2.20 30.49 17.04
C VAL A 231 -1.44 30.73 18.35
N LYS A 232 -2.02 31.50 19.27
CA LYS A 232 -1.49 31.73 20.63
C LYS A 232 -2.40 31.08 21.67
N GLU A 233 -1.83 30.56 22.76
CA GLU A 233 -2.57 29.87 23.84
C GLU A 233 -3.66 30.74 24.49
N ASN A 234 -3.47 32.05 24.53
CA ASN A 234 -4.50 33.01 24.93
C ASN A 234 -5.22 33.49 23.67
N ASP A 235 -6.40 32.91 23.42
CA ASP A 235 -7.32 33.08 22.28
C ASP A 235 -7.88 34.52 22.11
N ARG A 236 -7.08 35.55 22.45
CA ARG A 236 -7.41 36.94 22.19
C ARG A 236 -7.27 37.18 20.70
N GLU A 237 -8.41 37.26 20.03
CA GLU A 237 -8.66 37.69 18.64
C GLU A 237 -7.49 38.41 17.95
N ASP A 238 -6.47 37.66 17.54
CA ASP A 238 -5.43 38.19 16.66
C ASP A 238 -6.07 38.41 15.29
N LYS A 239 -5.86 39.63 14.77
CA LYS A 239 -6.38 40.05 13.46
C LYS A 239 -5.78 39.17 12.37
N TRP A 240 -6.62 38.79 11.41
CA TRP A 240 -6.17 38.12 10.19
C TRP A 240 -5.22 39.03 9.41
N VAL A 241 -4.13 38.45 8.92
CA VAL A 241 -3.14 39.10 8.06
C VAL A 241 -3.36 38.63 6.63
N ASP A 242 -3.37 39.57 5.68
CA ASP A 242 -3.42 39.23 4.26
C ASP A 242 -2.09 38.61 3.83
N GLY A 243 -2.18 37.42 3.24
CA GLY A 243 -1.07 36.64 2.70
C GLY A 243 -0.95 36.77 1.18
N PRO A 244 -0.48 35.72 0.48
CA PRO A 244 -0.40 35.73 -0.98
C PRO A 244 -1.78 35.64 -1.65
N LEU A 245 -1.87 36.25 -2.83
CA LEU A 245 -2.98 36.05 -3.77
C LEU A 245 -2.82 34.69 -4.48
N VAL A 246 -3.94 34.01 -4.68
CA VAL A 246 -4.05 32.73 -5.37
C VAL A 246 -4.74 32.99 -6.70
N GLU A 247 -3.94 33.10 -7.76
CA GLU A 247 -4.42 33.22 -9.13
C GLU A 247 -4.76 31.84 -9.67
N LEU A 248 -6.03 31.62 -9.99
CA LEU A 248 -6.59 30.37 -10.49
C LEU A 248 -7.02 30.56 -11.94
N SER A 249 -6.74 29.57 -12.79
CA SER A 249 -7.09 29.58 -14.20
C SER A 249 -7.80 28.29 -14.59
N GLN A 250 -8.68 28.33 -15.60
CA GLN A 250 -9.22 27.11 -16.20
C GLN A 250 -8.12 26.26 -16.85
N GLU A 251 -7.06 26.90 -17.35
CA GLU A 251 -5.91 26.21 -17.93
C GLU A 251 -5.27 25.27 -16.93
N ASP A 252 -5.14 25.64 -15.64
CA ASP A 252 -4.53 24.83 -14.58
C ASP A 252 -5.58 24.06 -13.75
N ASP A 253 -6.76 23.79 -14.32
CA ASP A 253 -7.90 23.15 -13.65
C ASP A 253 -8.26 23.83 -12.31
N TRP A 254 -8.18 25.16 -12.30
CA TRP A 254 -8.45 26.01 -11.15
C TRP A 254 -7.64 25.64 -9.91
N THR A 255 -6.43 25.12 -10.12
CA THR A 255 -5.53 24.66 -9.06
C THR A 255 -4.26 25.49 -9.07
N ARG A 256 -3.87 26.01 -7.91
CA ARG A 256 -2.63 26.78 -7.74
C ARG A 256 -2.00 26.50 -6.40
N THR A 257 -0.67 26.45 -6.39
CA THR A 257 0.12 26.44 -5.15
C THR A 257 0.77 27.79 -4.91
N VAL A 258 0.62 28.33 -3.70
CA VAL A 258 1.25 29.59 -3.27
C VAL A 258 2.14 29.37 -2.06
N LYS A 259 3.20 30.18 -1.91
CA LYS A 259 4.12 30.13 -0.76
C LYS A 259 3.79 31.25 0.22
N LEU A 260 3.34 30.88 1.41
CA LEU A 260 3.16 31.77 2.55
C LEU A 260 4.48 31.85 3.33
N GLY A 261 5.16 32.99 3.30
CA GLY A 261 6.47 33.21 3.94
C GLY A 261 6.44 34.15 5.15
N ASN A 262 7.63 34.46 5.67
CA ASN A 262 7.86 35.31 6.85
C ASN A 262 7.23 34.76 8.13
N LEU A 263 7.24 33.44 8.28
CA LEU A 263 6.78 32.73 9.47
C LEU A 263 7.94 32.49 10.44
N SER A 264 7.62 32.21 11.70
CA SER A 264 8.58 31.82 12.73
C SER A 264 8.70 30.29 12.79
N PRO A 265 9.91 29.73 12.97
CA PRO A 265 10.09 28.28 13.15
C PRO A 265 9.33 27.73 14.35
N SER A 266 9.01 26.43 14.30
CA SER A 266 8.33 25.70 15.40
C SER A 266 7.10 26.43 15.96
N THR A 267 6.29 27.02 15.09
CA THR A 267 5.14 27.85 15.45
C THR A 267 3.89 27.36 14.72
N THR A 268 2.76 27.33 15.43
CA THR A 268 1.46 26.96 14.86
C THR A 268 0.76 28.17 14.26
N TYR A 269 0.27 28.01 13.04
CA TYR A 269 -0.51 29.00 12.31
C TYR A 269 -1.84 28.39 11.84
N GLU A 270 -2.79 29.27 11.54
CA GLU A 270 -4.00 28.89 10.81
C GLU A 270 -4.26 29.85 9.65
N TYR A 271 -4.85 29.32 8.57
CA TYR A 271 -5.20 30.09 7.38
C TYR A 271 -6.65 29.84 6.95
N ARG A 272 -7.19 30.80 6.21
CA ARG A 272 -8.49 30.73 5.53
C ARG A 272 -8.38 31.33 4.13
N LEU A 273 -9.32 30.97 3.27
CA LEU A 273 -9.47 31.56 1.94
C LEU A 273 -10.51 32.68 2.02
N TYR A 274 -10.17 33.84 1.47
CA TYR A 274 -11.02 35.03 1.40
C TYR A 274 -11.22 35.44 -0.05
N CYS A 275 -12.43 35.90 -0.38
CA CYS A 275 -12.75 36.44 -1.69
C CYS A 275 -13.96 37.38 -1.61
N ASP A 276 -14.01 38.33 -2.54
CA ASP A 276 -15.10 39.28 -2.68
C ASP A 276 -16.27 38.59 -3.40
N ALA A 277 -17.32 38.22 -2.64
CA ALA A 277 -18.46 37.37 -2.97
C ALA A 277 -19.03 37.42 -4.42
N PRO A 278 -19.69 36.33 -4.92
CA PRO A 278 -20.13 35.13 -4.19
C PRO A 278 -19.06 34.03 -4.13
N CYS A 279 -18.78 33.55 -2.91
CA CYS A 279 -17.81 32.51 -2.64
C CYS A 279 -18.43 31.35 -1.87
N ILE A 280 -17.98 30.13 -2.15
CA ILE A 280 -18.25 28.96 -1.33
C ILE A 280 -17.49 29.12 0.00
N PRO A 281 -18.13 28.94 1.18
CA PRO A 281 -17.45 28.98 2.46
C PRO A 281 -16.62 27.70 2.68
N TYR A 282 -15.50 27.59 1.95
CA TYR A 282 -14.55 26.49 2.03
C TYR A 282 -13.12 27.02 2.26
N PRO A 283 -12.35 26.44 3.19
CA PRO A 283 -12.75 25.40 4.15
C PRO A 283 -13.72 25.98 5.20
N ALA A 284 -14.59 25.12 5.75
CA ALA A 284 -15.62 25.54 6.71
C ALA A 284 -15.04 26.09 8.03
N THR A 285 -13.84 25.61 8.39
CA THR A 285 -13.05 26.07 9.53
C THR A 285 -11.63 26.39 9.06
N PRO A 286 -10.93 27.35 9.68
CA PRO A 286 -9.53 27.60 9.37
C PRO A 286 -8.67 26.34 9.45
N THR A 287 -7.77 26.18 8.49
CA THR A 287 -6.84 25.05 8.44
C THR A 287 -5.58 25.40 9.20
N ARG A 288 -5.13 24.49 10.08
CA ARG A 288 -3.94 24.66 10.92
C ARG A 288 -2.72 23.96 10.33
N PHE A 289 -1.54 24.52 10.57
CA PHE A 289 -0.26 23.89 10.30
C PHE A 289 0.81 24.35 11.29
N HIS A 290 1.90 23.61 11.39
CA HIS A 290 3.02 23.86 12.29
C HIS A 290 4.31 23.93 11.47
N THR A 291 5.00 25.08 11.51
CA THR A 291 6.27 25.27 10.78
C THR A 291 7.38 24.41 11.36
N PHE A 292 8.28 23.92 10.51
CA PHE A 292 9.32 22.99 10.95
C PHE A 292 10.37 23.69 11.85
N PRO A 293 11.11 22.93 12.67
CA PRO A 293 12.24 23.47 13.43
C PRO A 293 13.35 23.99 12.51
N ASP A 294 14.05 25.04 12.94
CA ASP A 294 15.20 25.55 12.21
C ASP A 294 16.36 24.52 12.24
N PRO A 295 16.78 23.98 11.08
CA PRO A 295 17.81 22.95 11.02
C PRO A 295 19.21 23.43 11.46
N ARG A 296 19.40 24.74 11.65
CA ARG A 296 20.66 25.32 12.13
C ARG A 296 20.80 25.25 13.66
N LEU A 297 19.70 25.01 14.37
CA LEU A 297 19.69 24.86 15.82
C LEU A 297 19.96 23.40 16.20
N ALA A 298 21.05 23.16 16.92
CA ALA A 298 21.44 21.82 17.37
C ALA A 298 20.72 21.41 18.67
N SER A 299 19.40 21.54 18.72
CA SER A 299 18.58 21.23 19.91
C SER A 299 18.11 19.77 19.98
N GLY A 300 18.39 18.97 18.94
CA GLY A 300 17.74 17.67 18.73
C GLY A 300 16.27 17.82 18.31
N SER A 301 15.70 16.75 17.77
CA SER A 301 14.35 16.68 17.24
C SER A 301 13.61 15.49 17.87
N HIS A 302 12.32 15.65 18.14
CA HIS A 302 11.42 14.55 18.52
C HIS A 302 10.11 14.68 17.76
N PHE A 303 9.92 13.85 16.73
CA PHE A 303 8.76 13.92 15.85
C PHE A 303 8.47 12.57 15.23
N ARG A 304 7.27 12.41 14.67
CA ARG A 304 6.89 11.29 13.82
C ARG A 304 6.57 11.76 12.41
N PHE A 305 6.80 10.88 11.45
CA PHE A 305 6.21 10.99 10.12
C PHE A 305 5.66 9.62 9.68
N VAL A 306 4.79 9.62 8.68
CA VAL A 306 4.25 8.39 8.08
C VAL A 306 4.61 8.30 6.62
N PHE A 307 4.75 7.08 6.10
CA PHE A 307 4.90 6.88 4.67
C PHE A 307 4.21 5.61 4.17
N THR A 308 3.83 5.65 2.90
CA THR A 308 3.17 4.56 2.14
C THR A 308 3.12 4.94 0.66
N SER A 309 2.52 4.12 -0.18
CA SER A 309 2.24 4.36 -1.62
C SER A 309 1.02 3.55 -2.04
N CYS A 310 0.62 3.65 -3.31
CA CYS A 310 -0.39 2.80 -3.93
C CYS A 310 -1.79 2.95 -3.31
N THR A 311 -2.63 3.79 -3.95
CA THR A 311 -4.03 3.96 -3.59
C THR A 311 -4.95 3.90 -4.80
N THR A 312 -5.93 3.00 -4.77
CA THR A 312 -7.02 2.97 -5.74
C THR A 312 -8.35 3.22 -5.02
N PRO A 313 -9.16 4.21 -5.45
CA PRO A 313 -10.50 4.43 -4.93
C PRO A 313 -11.40 3.21 -5.04
N ASN A 314 -12.17 2.93 -3.98
CA ASN A 314 -13.10 1.81 -3.89
C ASN A 314 -12.48 0.44 -4.22
N PHE A 315 -11.23 0.20 -3.80
CA PHE A 315 -10.61 -1.12 -3.90
C PHE A 315 -10.13 -1.63 -2.53
N PRO A 316 -10.35 -2.92 -2.15
CA PRO A 316 -11.28 -3.86 -2.77
C PRO A 316 -12.71 -3.31 -2.86
N TYR A 317 -13.41 -3.67 -3.93
CA TYR A 317 -14.73 -3.10 -4.23
C TYR A 317 -15.75 -3.30 -3.12
N VAL A 318 -16.43 -2.20 -2.80
CA VAL A 318 -17.63 -2.16 -1.97
C VAL A 318 -18.73 -1.41 -2.75
N PRO A 319 -19.93 -1.99 -2.89
CA PRO A 319 -21.03 -1.32 -3.60
C PRO A 319 -21.36 0.04 -3.00
N LEU A 320 -21.67 1.01 -3.87
CA LEU A 320 -22.09 2.37 -3.49
C LEU A 320 -21.05 3.17 -2.69
N GLN A 321 -19.78 2.77 -2.74
CA GLN A 321 -18.67 3.43 -2.06
C GLN A 321 -17.60 3.91 -3.06
N GLY A 322 -18.00 4.27 -4.28
CA GLY A 322 -17.09 4.64 -5.39
C GLY A 322 -16.09 5.76 -5.13
N ARG A 323 -16.28 6.56 -4.06
CA ARG A 323 -15.38 7.65 -3.63
C ARG A 323 -14.58 7.33 -2.37
N THR A 324 -14.79 6.19 -1.71
CA THR A 324 -14.09 5.89 -0.45
C THR A 324 -12.71 5.30 -0.71
N ILE A 325 -11.79 5.56 0.21
CA ILE A 325 -10.45 4.98 0.23
C ILE A 325 -10.20 4.52 1.67
N LYS A 326 -10.51 3.26 1.95
CA LYS A 326 -10.54 2.72 3.31
C LYS A 326 -9.21 2.87 4.05
N GLY A 327 -8.07 2.78 3.35
CA GLY A 327 -6.74 3.04 3.90
C GLY A 327 -6.61 4.40 4.59
N TYR A 328 -7.16 5.46 4.00
CA TYR A 328 -7.16 6.79 4.62
C TYR A 328 -8.11 6.89 5.82
N ASP A 329 -9.24 6.17 5.81
CA ASP A 329 -10.13 6.12 6.97
C ASP A 329 -9.43 5.49 8.18
N LEU A 330 -8.74 4.36 7.96
CA LEU A 330 -7.96 3.68 9.00
C LEU A 330 -6.76 4.52 9.46
N LEU A 331 -6.09 5.21 8.55
CA LEU A 331 -4.99 6.11 8.87
C LEU A 331 -5.49 7.30 9.72
N ALA A 332 -6.59 7.93 9.33
CA ALA A 332 -7.18 9.05 10.07
C ALA A 332 -7.64 8.63 11.48
N GLU A 333 -8.25 7.45 11.61
CA GLU A 333 -8.63 6.88 12.91
C GLU A 333 -7.41 6.62 13.80
N TRP A 334 -6.29 6.17 13.23
CA TRP A 334 -5.05 5.95 13.96
C TRP A 334 -4.35 7.26 14.36
N LEU A 335 -4.35 8.28 13.50
CA LEU A 335 -3.76 9.59 13.76
C LEU A 335 -4.57 10.40 14.78
N TRP A 336 -5.89 10.41 14.64
CA TRP A 336 -6.83 11.21 15.43
C TRP A 336 -8.03 10.36 15.87
N PRO A 337 -7.85 9.45 16.84
CA PRO A 337 -8.92 8.58 17.29
C PRO A 337 -10.07 9.42 17.88
N SER A 338 -11.31 9.14 17.44
CA SER A 338 -12.50 9.92 17.83
C SER A 338 -12.85 9.80 19.33
N LYS A 339 -12.31 8.79 20.00
CA LYS A 339 -12.26 8.69 21.46
C LYS A 339 -10.79 8.76 21.86
N PRO A 340 -10.40 9.62 22.83
CA PRO A 340 -9.06 9.52 23.38
C PRO A 340 -8.84 8.08 23.84
N LEU A 341 -7.67 7.53 23.55
CA LEU A 341 -7.23 6.26 24.13
C LEU A 341 -7.11 6.49 25.64
N VAL A 342 -8.23 6.41 26.35
CA VAL A 342 -8.22 6.17 27.79
C VAL A 342 -7.36 4.92 27.93
N ASN A 343 -6.24 5.06 28.62
CA ASN A 343 -5.37 3.95 28.99
C ASN A 343 -6.28 2.76 29.31
N LEU A 344 -6.18 1.69 28.51
CA LEU A 344 -6.79 0.41 28.84
C LEU A 344 -6.43 0.16 30.29
N ASN A 345 -7.42 0.32 31.16
CA ASN A 345 -7.24 0.19 32.58
C ASN A 345 -6.85 -1.27 32.73
N LEU A 346 -5.57 -1.53 33.01
CA LEU A 346 -4.99 -2.87 33.09
C LEU A 346 -5.81 -3.77 34.03
N THR A 347 -6.60 -3.18 34.93
CA THR A 347 -7.58 -3.85 35.78
C THR A 347 -8.69 -4.58 35.01
N GLU A 348 -9.26 -4.00 33.95
CA GLU A 348 -10.35 -4.65 33.21
C GLU A 348 -9.82 -5.83 32.39
N THR A 349 -8.68 -5.66 31.71
CA THR A 349 -8.00 -6.77 31.02
C THR A 349 -7.48 -7.84 31.97
N VAL A 350 -7.11 -7.49 33.20
CA VAL A 350 -6.70 -8.45 34.23
C VAL A 350 -7.90 -9.16 34.85
N GLU A 351 -9.05 -8.50 35.00
CA GLU A 351 -10.27 -9.17 35.44
C GLU A 351 -10.81 -10.10 34.36
N THR A 352 -10.87 -9.68 33.09
CA THR A 352 -11.26 -10.57 32.00
C THR A 352 -10.25 -11.71 31.84
N ALA A 353 -8.95 -11.47 32.01
CA ALA A 353 -7.94 -12.53 32.01
C ALA A 353 -8.09 -13.47 33.22
N LYS A 354 -8.45 -12.96 34.40
CA LYS A 354 -8.73 -13.79 35.59
C LYS A 354 -9.97 -14.66 35.40
N GLU A 355 -11.02 -14.13 34.77
CA GLU A 355 -12.25 -14.86 34.46
C GLU A 355 -11.99 -15.99 33.46
N VAL A 356 -11.24 -15.69 32.39
CA VAL A 356 -10.83 -16.69 31.38
C VAL A 356 -9.89 -17.74 31.97
N ILE A 357 -9.00 -17.36 32.89
CA ILE A 357 -8.14 -18.30 33.61
C ILE A 357 -8.96 -19.15 34.60
N SER A 358 -9.97 -18.59 35.27
CA SER A 358 -10.84 -19.39 36.15
C SER A 358 -11.69 -20.38 35.38
N GLU A 359 -12.26 -19.99 34.23
CA GLU A 359 -13.00 -20.90 33.35
C GLU A 359 -12.07 -22.00 32.81
N ALA A 360 -10.85 -21.67 32.40
CA ALA A 360 -9.88 -22.64 31.93
C ALA A 360 -9.44 -23.63 33.03
N VAL A 361 -9.30 -23.16 34.27
CA VAL A 361 -8.95 -23.98 35.44
C VAL A 361 -10.10 -24.91 35.84
N ASP A 362 -11.35 -24.44 35.79
CA ASP A 362 -12.51 -25.28 36.12
C ASP A 362 -12.80 -26.30 35.01
N THR A 363 -12.61 -25.93 33.74
CA THR A 363 -12.64 -26.89 32.62
C THR A 363 -11.53 -27.94 32.74
N ALA A 364 -10.33 -27.55 33.17
CA ALA A 364 -9.22 -28.48 33.41
C ALA A 364 -9.51 -29.43 34.59
N LYS A 365 -10.17 -28.98 35.65
CA LYS A 365 -10.61 -29.86 36.76
C LYS A 365 -11.67 -30.86 36.31
N GLU A 366 -12.59 -30.45 35.44
CA GLU A 366 -13.63 -31.32 34.89
C GLU A 366 -13.01 -32.43 34.01
N ILE A 367 -12.05 -32.06 33.14
CA ILE A 367 -11.27 -33.02 32.31
C ILE A 367 -10.43 -33.98 33.18
N VAL A 368 -9.85 -33.50 34.29
CA VAL A 368 -9.09 -34.35 35.22
C VAL A 368 -10.01 -35.28 36.02
N SER A 369 -11.26 -34.88 36.29
CA SER A 369 -12.25 -35.73 36.95
C SER A 369 -12.77 -36.85 36.04
N GLU A 370 -12.88 -36.62 34.73
CA GLU A 370 -13.25 -37.63 33.74
C GLU A 370 -12.08 -38.59 33.38
N ALA A 371 -10.83 -38.17 33.60
CA ALA A 371 -9.64 -39.00 33.36
C ALA A 371 -9.25 -39.93 34.53
N SER A 372 -10.05 -39.97 35.61
CA SER A 372 -9.76 -40.70 36.85
C SER A 372 -10.13 -42.19 36.80
N GLU A 373 -9.58 -42.95 35.84
CA GLU A 373 -9.45 -44.41 35.98
C GLU A 373 -8.03 -44.94 35.73
N ALA A 374 -7.03 -44.08 35.49
CA ALA A 374 -5.67 -44.57 35.25
C ALA A 374 -4.53 -43.60 35.63
N ILE A 375 -4.49 -43.04 36.85
CA ILE A 375 -3.27 -42.39 37.38
C ILE A 375 -3.11 -42.67 38.91
N PRO A 376 -1.95 -43.18 39.38
CA PRO A 376 -1.70 -43.40 40.82
C PRO A 376 -1.58 -42.11 41.64
N GLU A 377 -2.06 -42.14 42.90
CA GLU A 377 -2.15 -41.05 43.90
C GLU A 377 -0.85 -40.23 44.14
N ALA A 378 0.32 -40.70 43.70
CA ALA A 378 1.58 -40.01 43.89
C ALA A 378 1.77 -38.77 42.98
N ILE A 379 1.12 -38.72 41.81
CA ILE A 379 1.31 -37.64 40.83
C ILE A 379 0.35 -36.46 41.10
N ALA A 380 -0.82 -36.72 41.68
CA ALA A 380 -1.83 -35.69 41.96
C ALA A 380 -1.37 -34.67 43.02
N ASN A 381 -0.61 -35.11 44.02
CA ASN A 381 -0.13 -34.25 45.10
C ASN A 381 1.00 -33.30 44.69
N GLU A 382 1.75 -33.63 43.64
CA GLU A 382 2.84 -32.78 43.13
C GLU A 382 2.28 -31.57 42.34
N ILE A 383 1.18 -31.78 41.60
CA ILE A 383 0.50 -30.75 40.80
C ILE A 383 -0.27 -29.76 41.69
N LEU A 384 -0.80 -30.19 42.84
CA LEU A 384 -1.50 -29.30 43.78
C LEU A 384 -0.54 -28.38 44.57
N SER A 385 0.72 -28.78 44.74
CA SER A 385 1.72 -28.01 45.50
C SER A 385 2.32 -26.84 44.71
N THR A 386 2.31 -26.90 43.38
CA THR A 386 2.90 -25.88 42.50
C THR A 386 1.95 -24.73 42.17
N SER A 387 0.64 -24.89 42.41
CA SER A 387 -0.37 -23.84 42.19
C SER A 387 -0.59 -22.91 43.40
N SER A 388 -0.14 -23.31 44.59
CA SER A 388 -0.31 -22.54 45.83
C SER A 388 0.83 -21.55 46.13
N SER A 389 1.96 -21.63 45.43
CA SER A 389 3.13 -20.74 45.61
C SER A 389 3.08 -19.42 44.83
N VAL A 390 2.10 -19.23 43.94
CA VAL A 390 1.97 -18.01 43.11
C VAL A 390 1.01 -16.98 43.73
N SER A 391 0.24 -17.36 44.75
CA SER A 391 -0.82 -16.53 45.34
C SER A 391 -0.38 -15.60 46.48
N SER A 392 0.81 -15.79 47.08
CA SER A 392 1.13 -15.23 48.40
C SER A 392 2.11 -14.05 48.49
N SER A 393 2.48 -13.37 47.38
CA SER A 393 3.47 -12.27 47.44
C SER A 393 2.98 -10.86 47.06
N LEU A 394 1.67 -10.59 47.11
CA LEU A 394 1.13 -9.23 46.91
C LEU A 394 0.23 -8.83 48.09
N SER A 395 0.83 -8.14 49.07
CA SER A 395 0.11 -7.36 50.09
C SER A 395 0.77 -5.98 50.18
N PRO A 396 0.02 -4.86 50.06
CA PRO A 396 0.59 -3.53 50.15
C PRO A 396 0.65 -3.05 51.62
N SER A 397 1.70 -2.31 51.96
CA SER A 397 1.80 -1.49 53.18
C SER A 397 2.29 -0.08 52.81
N PRO A 398 1.99 0.94 53.62
CA PRO A 398 1.54 2.23 53.11
C PRO A 398 2.61 3.33 53.02
N SER A 399 2.29 4.34 52.21
CA SER A 399 2.82 5.72 52.20
C SER A 399 4.32 5.91 52.03
N THR A 400 4.73 6.19 50.79
CA THR A 400 5.80 7.17 50.54
C THR A 400 5.46 7.91 49.26
N SER A 401 5.43 9.24 49.34
CA SER A 401 5.20 10.16 48.25
C SER A 401 6.24 9.99 47.15
N VAL A 402 5.91 9.19 46.14
CA VAL A 402 6.65 9.11 44.88
C VAL A 402 5.86 9.93 43.86
N VAL A 403 6.48 11.03 43.46
CA VAL A 403 6.09 11.87 42.33
C VAL A 403 5.72 10.99 41.13
N ALA A 404 4.51 11.14 40.62
CA ALA A 404 4.04 10.43 39.44
C ALA A 404 5.00 10.68 38.26
N PRO A 405 5.40 9.66 37.48
CA PRO A 405 6.14 9.90 36.25
C PRO A 405 5.23 10.69 35.30
N SER A 406 5.76 11.79 34.77
CA SER A 406 5.18 12.58 33.68
C SER A 406 4.68 11.66 32.57
N GLU A 407 3.44 11.88 32.12
CA GLU A 407 2.87 11.29 30.91
C GLU A 407 3.91 11.36 29.78
N THR A 408 4.31 10.22 29.23
CA THR A 408 5.19 10.18 28.06
C THR A 408 4.41 10.74 26.87
N GLU A 409 4.59 12.03 26.62
CA GLU A 409 3.99 12.76 25.50
C GLU A 409 4.36 12.04 24.19
N ILE A 410 3.36 11.49 23.50
CA ILE A 410 3.55 10.82 22.23
C ILE A 410 3.92 11.89 21.19
N ALA A 411 5.08 11.78 20.57
CA ALA A 411 5.52 12.76 19.55
C ALA A 411 4.44 12.99 18.48
N PRO A 412 4.23 14.23 18.01
CA PRO A 412 3.26 14.52 16.95
C PRO A 412 3.69 13.91 15.61
N VAL A 413 2.72 13.58 14.75
CA VAL A 413 2.98 13.24 13.35
C VAL A 413 2.96 14.53 12.54
N GLU A 414 4.10 14.91 11.97
CA GLU A 414 4.32 16.24 11.39
C GLU A 414 4.04 16.28 9.88
N PHE A 415 4.23 15.16 9.18
CA PHE A 415 3.94 15.05 7.74
C PHE A 415 3.77 13.60 7.30
N MET A 416 3.26 13.43 6.08
CA MET A 416 3.18 12.18 5.35
C MET A 416 3.98 12.23 4.06
N LEU A 417 4.75 11.17 3.77
CA LEU A 417 5.38 10.93 2.48
C LEU A 417 4.55 9.90 1.70
N PHE A 418 4.05 10.27 0.52
CA PHE A 418 3.33 9.35 -0.38
C PHE A 418 4.21 9.01 -1.59
N LEU A 419 4.60 7.74 -1.71
CA LEU A 419 5.72 7.31 -2.56
C LEU A 419 5.31 6.83 -3.95
N GLY A 420 4.29 7.47 -4.53
CA GLY A 420 3.78 7.17 -5.88
C GLY A 420 2.55 6.26 -5.90
N ASP A 421 2.03 6.03 -7.10
CA ASP A 421 0.78 5.30 -7.37
C ASP A 421 -0.45 5.92 -6.70
N PHE A 422 -0.57 7.25 -6.79
CA PHE A 422 -1.63 8.03 -6.19
C PHE A 422 -2.95 7.99 -6.98
N ILE A 423 -2.89 7.74 -8.29
CA ILE A 423 -4.06 7.78 -9.18
C ILE A 423 -4.36 6.49 -9.96
N TYR A 424 -3.37 5.64 -10.23
CA TYR A 424 -3.51 4.48 -11.13
C TYR A 424 -4.12 4.87 -12.49
N ALA A 425 -3.38 5.63 -13.29
CA ALA A 425 -3.82 6.20 -14.57
C ALA A 425 -4.30 5.17 -15.61
N ASP A 426 -3.83 3.93 -15.49
CA ASP A 426 -3.96 2.86 -16.45
C ASP A 426 -4.64 1.59 -15.90
N VAL A 427 -4.99 1.58 -14.62
CA VAL A 427 -5.62 0.44 -13.94
C VAL A 427 -6.99 0.84 -13.36
N PRO A 428 -8.08 0.07 -13.62
CA PRO A 428 -8.15 -1.10 -14.48
C PRO A 428 -8.23 -0.76 -15.99
N VAL A 429 -8.38 0.51 -16.35
CA VAL A 429 -8.56 0.98 -17.73
C VAL A 429 -7.76 2.26 -17.92
N TYR A 430 -6.94 2.28 -18.98
CA TYR A 430 -6.26 3.48 -19.44
C TYR A 430 -7.20 4.33 -20.31
N PHE A 431 -7.46 5.57 -19.90
CA PHE A 431 -8.42 6.46 -20.56
C PHE A 431 -7.85 7.30 -21.70
N GLY A 432 -6.53 7.29 -21.89
CA GLY A 432 -5.84 8.08 -22.90
C GLY A 432 -4.74 8.96 -22.29
N ASP A 433 -3.98 9.61 -23.15
CA ASP A 433 -2.87 10.50 -22.82
C ASP A 433 -3.25 11.99 -22.81
N ASP A 434 -4.55 12.30 -22.85
CA ASP A 434 -5.06 13.66 -22.76
C ASP A 434 -5.06 14.19 -21.32
N GLU A 435 -4.96 15.51 -21.18
CA GLU A 435 -4.77 16.14 -19.87
C GLU A 435 -5.97 15.96 -18.94
N GLU A 436 -7.17 15.91 -19.50
CA GLU A 436 -8.40 15.73 -18.76
C GLU A 436 -8.55 14.31 -18.20
N ALA A 437 -8.01 13.29 -18.89
CA ALA A 437 -7.93 11.92 -18.36
C ALA A 437 -7.15 11.86 -17.04
N TYR A 438 -5.99 12.52 -16.94
CA TYR A 438 -5.19 12.58 -15.71
C TYR A 438 -5.84 13.46 -14.64
N ARG A 439 -6.27 14.69 -14.99
CA ARG A 439 -6.93 15.63 -14.06
C ARG A 439 -8.10 14.98 -13.35
N ARG A 440 -8.92 14.26 -14.10
CA ARG A 440 -10.07 13.53 -13.56
C ARG A 440 -9.69 12.60 -12.42
N LEU A 441 -8.62 11.82 -12.58
CA LEU A 441 -8.24 10.85 -11.57
C LEU A 441 -7.73 11.54 -10.29
N TYR A 442 -6.95 12.61 -10.44
CA TYR A 442 -6.57 13.46 -9.30
C TYR A 442 -7.80 14.06 -8.59
N ARG A 443 -8.71 14.70 -9.34
CA ARG A 443 -9.95 15.27 -8.78
C ARG A 443 -10.76 14.23 -8.02
N ARG A 444 -10.90 13.02 -8.55
CA ARG A 444 -11.62 11.93 -7.89
C ARG A 444 -10.97 11.50 -6.58
N THR A 445 -9.64 11.41 -6.52
CA THR A 445 -8.92 11.12 -5.27
C THR A 445 -9.12 12.25 -4.26
N TYR A 446 -9.02 13.53 -4.67
CA TYR A 446 -9.31 14.69 -3.81
C TYR A 446 -10.76 14.80 -3.36
N ASN A 447 -11.70 14.31 -4.17
CA ASN A 447 -13.13 14.25 -3.86
C ASN A 447 -13.48 13.07 -2.94
N SER A 448 -12.49 12.28 -2.51
CA SER A 448 -12.69 11.21 -1.53
C SER A 448 -12.91 11.80 -0.13
N PRO A 449 -14.04 11.51 0.54
CA PRO A 449 -14.22 11.89 1.94
C PRO A 449 -13.21 11.19 2.86
N SER A 450 -12.68 10.03 2.47
CA SER A 450 -11.64 9.32 3.23
C SER A 450 -10.32 10.08 3.17
N PHE A 451 -9.87 10.49 1.98
CA PHE A 451 -8.62 11.23 1.82
C PHE A 451 -8.67 12.61 2.48
N ARG A 452 -9.82 13.29 2.39
CA ARG A 452 -10.08 14.59 3.03
C ARG A 452 -9.84 14.60 4.54
N LYS A 453 -10.10 13.49 5.24
CA LYS A 453 -9.82 13.35 6.68
C LYS A 453 -8.33 13.52 7.03
N VAL A 454 -7.43 13.29 6.05
CA VAL A 454 -5.98 13.35 6.24
C VAL A 454 -5.39 14.64 5.66
N TYR A 455 -5.63 14.97 4.39
CA TYR A 455 -4.94 16.09 3.75
C TYR A 455 -5.32 17.47 4.32
N GLU A 456 -6.48 17.60 4.98
CA GLU A 456 -6.89 18.85 5.63
C GLU A 456 -6.15 19.10 6.97
N LYS A 457 -5.44 18.10 7.50
CA LYS A 457 -4.84 18.15 8.85
C LYS A 457 -3.35 17.79 8.90
N LEU A 458 -2.83 17.12 7.87
CA LEU A 458 -1.45 16.68 7.81
C LEU A 458 -0.82 17.19 6.51
N PRO A 459 0.38 17.79 6.55
CA PRO A 459 1.17 18.08 5.35
C PRO A 459 1.50 16.81 4.58
N LEU A 460 1.28 16.81 3.26
CA LEU A 460 1.62 15.68 2.38
C LEU A 460 2.66 16.08 1.33
N LEU A 461 3.74 15.30 1.28
CA LEU A 461 4.78 15.39 0.26
C LEU A 461 4.72 14.14 -0.61
N HIS A 462 4.88 14.31 -1.91
CA HIS A 462 4.69 13.23 -2.89
C HIS A 462 5.91 13.06 -3.77
N VAL A 463 6.13 11.83 -4.21
CA VAL A 463 6.86 11.52 -5.44
C VAL A 463 5.91 10.71 -6.31
N TYR A 464 5.96 10.85 -7.63
CA TYR A 464 5.24 9.91 -8.50
C TYR A 464 5.98 8.57 -8.59
N ASP A 465 5.26 7.55 -9.02
CA ASP A 465 5.82 6.35 -9.63
C ASP A 465 5.28 6.18 -11.06
N ASP A 466 5.25 4.96 -11.59
CA ASP A 466 4.80 4.70 -12.95
C ASP A 466 3.31 4.90 -13.14
N HIS A 467 2.47 4.56 -12.17
CA HIS A 467 1.02 4.66 -12.30
C HIS A 467 0.47 6.10 -12.27
N GLU A 468 1.30 7.11 -12.06
CA GLU A 468 0.99 8.49 -12.43
C GLU A 468 1.07 8.75 -13.95
N ILE A 469 1.73 7.86 -14.69
CA ILE A 469 2.05 7.97 -16.12
C ILE A 469 1.43 6.79 -16.88
N ILE A 470 2.05 5.61 -16.78
CA ILE A 470 1.61 4.29 -17.29
C ILE A 470 2.51 3.19 -16.67
N ASN A 471 1.96 2.01 -16.39
CA ASN A 471 2.67 0.88 -15.77
C ASN A 471 4.06 0.63 -16.39
N ASN A 472 5.06 0.46 -15.52
CA ASN A 472 6.48 0.27 -15.82
C ASN A 472 7.09 1.37 -16.72
N TYR A 473 6.61 2.61 -16.68
CA TYR A 473 7.13 3.71 -17.51
C TYR A 473 8.66 3.90 -17.34
N ALA A 474 9.39 3.99 -18.46
CA ALA A 474 10.82 4.27 -18.51
C ALA A 474 11.08 5.51 -19.37
N GLY A 475 11.34 6.65 -18.73
CA GLY A 475 11.32 7.94 -19.42
C GLY A 475 12.54 8.25 -20.27
N LYS A 476 13.71 7.62 -20.01
CA LYS A 476 14.95 7.82 -20.78
C LYS A 476 15.34 9.30 -20.94
N GLY A 477 14.88 10.18 -20.05
CA GLY A 477 15.05 11.63 -20.14
C GLY A 477 14.37 12.29 -21.34
N ASN A 478 13.43 11.62 -22.01
CA ASN A 478 12.69 12.16 -23.15
C ASN A 478 11.31 12.68 -22.71
N ASP A 479 11.29 13.91 -22.20
CA ASP A 479 10.07 14.51 -21.66
C ASP A 479 8.97 14.76 -22.70
N SER A 480 9.32 14.77 -24.00
CA SER A 480 8.37 14.97 -25.09
C SER A 480 7.66 13.68 -25.51
N ALA A 481 8.10 12.51 -25.03
CA ALA A 481 7.45 11.25 -25.33
C ALA A 481 6.10 11.16 -24.61
N SER A 482 5.04 10.82 -25.35
CA SER A 482 3.74 10.50 -24.74
C SER A 482 3.87 9.24 -23.86
N PRO A 483 3.21 9.22 -22.68
CA PRO A 483 2.28 10.23 -22.16
C PRO A 483 2.91 11.21 -21.15
N PHE A 484 4.24 11.28 -21.06
CA PHE A 484 4.94 11.93 -19.95
C PHE A 484 4.64 13.42 -19.79
N ALA A 485 4.69 14.20 -20.88
CA ALA A 485 4.45 15.65 -20.79
C ALA A 485 3.09 15.97 -20.13
N THR A 486 2.04 15.27 -20.56
CA THR A 486 0.69 15.45 -20.02
C THR A 486 0.57 14.93 -18.58
N ALA A 487 1.05 13.70 -18.34
CA ALA A 487 1.03 13.08 -17.02
C ALA A 487 1.79 13.91 -15.98
N SER A 488 2.98 14.39 -16.34
CA SER A 488 3.84 15.21 -15.50
C SER A 488 3.23 16.58 -15.24
N LYS A 489 2.60 17.23 -16.23
CA LYS A 489 1.88 18.50 -16.03
C LYS A 489 0.75 18.35 -15.02
N ALA A 490 -0.07 17.30 -15.13
CA ALA A 490 -1.12 17.00 -14.17
C ALA A 490 -0.52 16.73 -12.78
N TYR A 491 0.52 15.88 -12.68
CA TYR A 491 1.23 15.64 -11.42
C TYR A 491 1.73 16.94 -10.77
N GLN A 492 2.35 17.84 -11.54
CA GLN A 492 2.85 19.12 -11.02
C GLN A 492 1.72 19.96 -10.43
N THR A 493 0.63 20.10 -11.18
CA THR A 493 -0.53 20.91 -10.80
C THR A 493 -1.14 20.47 -9.46
N TYR A 494 -1.34 19.16 -9.25
CA TYR A 494 -2.01 18.66 -8.04
C TYR A 494 -1.05 18.33 -6.89
N LEU A 495 0.15 17.83 -7.20
CA LEU A 495 1.08 17.24 -6.23
C LEU A 495 2.44 17.94 -6.21
N GLY A 496 3.11 18.01 -7.36
CA GLY A 496 4.52 18.40 -7.48
C GLY A 496 4.81 19.84 -7.04
N ASP A 497 3.99 20.81 -7.44
CA ASP A 497 4.16 22.21 -7.04
C ASP A 497 4.04 22.42 -5.53
N ALA A 498 3.29 21.53 -4.86
CA ALA A 498 3.13 21.51 -3.41
C ALA A 498 4.36 20.97 -2.66
N ASN A 499 5.25 20.25 -3.33
CA ASN A 499 6.48 19.75 -2.71
C ASN A 499 7.50 20.87 -2.50
N TYR A 500 8.65 20.53 -1.91
CA TYR A 500 9.77 21.47 -1.82
C TYR A 500 10.28 21.82 -3.21
N ASP A 501 10.85 23.01 -3.31
CA ASP A 501 11.38 23.52 -4.58
C ASP A 501 12.51 22.61 -5.07
N SER A 502 12.39 22.14 -6.31
CA SER A 502 13.39 21.35 -7.01
C SER A 502 14.31 22.24 -7.85
N ALA A 503 15.38 21.66 -8.40
CA ALA A 503 16.13 22.32 -9.45
C ALA A 503 15.22 22.56 -10.69
N PRO A 504 15.47 23.59 -11.52
CA PRO A 504 14.61 23.91 -12.65
C PRO A 504 14.39 22.70 -13.56
N GLN A 505 13.11 22.44 -13.88
CA GLN A 505 12.68 21.29 -14.67
C GLN A 505 13.07 19.95 -14.05
N GLU A 506 13.12 19.82 -12.72
CA GLU A 506 13.36 18.55 -12.02
C GLU A 506 12.20 18.25 -11.06
N ASN A 507 11.99 16.97 -10.73
CA ASN A 507 10.93 16.55 -9.81
C ASN A 507 11.46 16.02 -8.47
N TYR A 508 12.78 15.82 -8.37
CA TYR A 508 13.43 15.47 -7.12
C TYR A 508 13.72 16.69 -6.28
N TYR A 509 13.71 16.53 -4.97
CA TYR A 509 13.90 17.60 -4.02
C TYR A 509 14.47 17.05 -2.70
N ASP A 510 15.04 17.94 -1.90
CA ASP A 510 15.48 17.64 -0.55
C ASP A 510 14.85 18.60 0.46
N PHE A 511 14.74 18.15 1.71
CA PHE A 511 14.24 18.97 2.80
C PHE A 511 14.74 18.50 4.16
N ARG A 512 14.43 19.26 5.21
CA ARG A 512 14.85 18.95 6.58
C ARG A 512 13.72 19.17 7.57
N TYR A 513 13.68 18.31 8.59
CA TYR A 513 12.97 18.56 9.83
C TYR A 513 14.00 18.58 10.95
N GLY A 514 14.39 19.78 11.41
CA GLY A 514 15.50 19.93 12.35
C GLY A 514 16.78 19.24 11.87
N ASP A 515 17.28 18.30 12.67
CA ASP A 515 18.49 17.51 12.37
C ASP A 515 18.23 16.20 11.62
N ALA A 516 17.03 15.98 11.07
CA ALA A 516 16.75 14.93 10.09
C ALA A 516 16.73 15.52 8.66
N ALA A 517 17.45 14.90 7.73
CA ALA A 517 17.50 15.31 6.33
C ALA A 517 16.85 14.26 5.43
N PHE A 518 16.17 14.71 4.38
CA PHE A 518 15.44 13.89 3.43
C PHE A 518 15.86 14.23 2.00
N PHE A 519 16.07 13.21 1.17
CA PHE A 519 16.24 13.37 -0.28
C PHE A 519 15.21 12.50 -0.99
N VAL A 520 14.36 13.10 -1.80
CA VAL A 520 13.29 12.44 -2.54
C VAL A 520 13.67 12.32 -4.00
N MET A 521 13.90 11.09 -4.45
CA MET A 521 14.34 10.76 -5.81
C MET A 521 13.17 10.78 -6.80
N ASP A 522 13.48 10.99 -8.07
CA ASP A 522 12.62 10.70 -9.22
C ASP A 522 13.23 9.52 -9.97
N THR A 523 12.56 8.37 -9.93
CA THR A 523 13.03 7.09 -10.44
C THR A 523 12.32 6.65 -11.73
N ARG A 524 11.54 7.53 -12.38
CA ARG A 524 10.83 7.19 -13.63
C ARG A 524 11.25 8.03 -14.82
N ARG A 525 11.54 9.31 -14.63
CA ARG A 525 11.83 10.21 -15.76
C ARG A 525 13.12 9.86 -16.50
N TYR A 526 14.19 9.60 -15.76
CA TYR A 526 15.51 9.40 -16.34
C TYR A 526 15.86 7.94 -16.59
N ARG A 527 15.08 7.02 -16.02
CA ARG A 527 15.46 5.62 -16.02
C ARG A 527 15.57 5.05 -17.44
N SER A 528 16.61 4.25 -17.65
CA SER A 528 16.86 3.49 -18.86
C SER A 528 15.78 2.45 -19.13
N ASP A 529 15.58 2.11 -20.40
CA ASP A 529 14.79 0.94 -20.79
C ASP A 529 15.67 -0.31 -20.80
N ILE A 530 15.37 -1.22 -19.89
CA ILE A 530 16.16 -2.44 -19.67
C ILE A 530 16.17 -3.39 -20.88
N ASN A 531 15.24 -3.24 -21.83
CA ASN A 531 15.17 -4.10 -23.01
C ASN A 531 16.04 -3.58 -24.15
N THR A 532 16.45 -2.31 -24.11
CA THR A 532 17.20 -1.67 -25.19
C THR A 532 18.60 -1.24 -24.79
N GLU A 533 18.89 -1.12 -23.49
CA GLU A 533 20.15 -0.61 -22.97
C GLU A 533 20.97 -1.69 -22.23
N ASP A 534 22.28 -1.66 -22.45
CA ASP A 534 23.24 -2.57 -21.83
C ASP A 534 23.34 -2.33 -20.32
N ALA A 535 23.45 -3.41 -19.54
CA ALA A 535 23.41 -3.37 -18.09
C ALA A 535 24.44 -2.41 -17.46
N GLU A 536 25.63 -2.30 -18.06
CA GLU A 536 26.71 -1.39 -17.68
C GLU A 536 26.36 0.09 -17.80
N THR A 537 25.48 0.42 -18.74
CA THR A 537 25.15 1.80 -19.13
C THR A 537 23.82 2.28 -18.56
N ARG A 538 23.01 1.36 -18.01
CA ARG A 538 21.71 1.70 -17.42
C ARG A 538 21.85 2.67 -16.27
N THR A 539 20.96 3.65 -16.24
CA THR A 539 20.80 4.60 -15.14
C THR A 539 19.35 4.61 -14.68
N MET A 540 19.13 4.75 -13.38
CA MET A 540 17.81 4.98 -12.80
C MET A 540 17.55 6.49 -12.68
N LEU A 541 18.55 7.21 -12.19
CA LEU A 541 18.44 8.61 -11.78
C LEU A 541 18.91 9.61 -12.84
N GLY A 542 19.72 9.17 -13.80
CA GLY A 542 20.46 10.06 -14.69
C GLY A 542 21.61 10.78 -13.98
N GLU A 543 22.53 11.35 -14.76
CA GLU A 543 23.76 11.93 -14.24
C GLU A 543 23.51 13.12 -13.28
N LYS A 544 22.58 14.01 -13.63
CA LYS A 544 22.29 15.23 -12.86
C LYS A 544 21.82 14.92 -11.44
N GLN A 545 20.87 13.99 -11.31
CA GLN A 545 20.30 13.65 -10.01
C GLN A 545 21.26 12.83 -9.15
N VAL A 546 22.09 11.96 -9.75
CA VAL A 546 23.17 11.28 -9.01
C VAL A 546 24.15 12.29 -8.42
N ALA A 547 24.54 13.31 -9.20
CA ALA A 547 25.41 14.38 -8.71
C ALA A 547 24.74 15.17 -7.57
N ALA A 548 23.46 15.51 -7.71
CA ALA A 548 22.70 16.20 -6.67
C ALA A 548 22.59 15.38 -5.38
N LEU A 549 22.38 14.06 -5.48
CA LEU A 549 22.33 13.17 -4.33
C LEU A 549 23.67 13.10 -3.58
N TYR A 550 24.78 12.99 -4.30
CA TYR A 550 26.11 12.99 -3.67
C TYR A 550 26.45 14.33 -3.01
N ASP A 551 26.11 15.45 -3.65
CA ASP A 551 26.28 16.79 -3.07
C ASP A 551 25.44 16.96 -1.80
N TRP A 552 24.16 16.57 -1.85
CA TRP A 552 23.28 16.56 -0.68
C TRP A 552 23.84 15.68 0.45
N LEU A 553 24.28 14.46 0.14
CA LEU A 553 24.81 13.53 1.13
C LEU A 553 26.04 14.11 1.83
N GLY A 554 26.90 14.80 1.08
CA GLY A 554 28.11 15.43 1.62
C GLY A 554 27.78 16.55 2.61
N LYS A 555 26.80 17.38 2.26
CA LYS A 555 26.27 18.43 3.14
C LYS A 555 25.57 17.84 4.37
N ALA A 556 24.75 16.82 4.19
CA ALA A 556 23.98 16.18 5.25
C ALA A 556 24.86 15.40 6.23
N ASN A 557 26.00 14.85 5.78
CA ASN A 557 26.87 13.98 6.57
C ASN A 557 27.20 14.57 7.95
N SER A 558 27.59 15.84 8.00
CA SER A 558 27.96 16.55 9.24
C SER A 558 26.91 17.54 9.74
N THR A 559 25.73 17.62 9.12
CA THR A 559 24.70 18.61 9.47
C THR A 559 23.38 17.99 9.87
N ALA A 560 23.17 16.70 9.62
CA ALA A 560 21.99 15.93 10.02
C ALA A 560 22.38 14.63 10.72
N THR A 561 21.64 14.28 11.78
CA THR A 561 21.81 13.05 12.55
C THR A 561 21.31 11.86 11.75
N PHE A 562 20.07 11.90 11.24
CA PHE A 562 19.50 10.88 10.36
C PHE A 562 19.33 11.40 8.94
N LYS A 563 19.60 10.53 7.95
CA LYS A 563 19.42 10.81 6.52
C LYS A 563 18.42 9.81 5.95
N PHE A 564 17.33 10.29 5.40
CA PHE A 564 16.32 9.48 4.74
C PHE A 564 16.41 9.67 3.24
N ILE A 565 16.54 8.58 2.50
CA ILE A 565 16.51 8.58 1.04
C ILE A 565 15.20 7.92 0.62
N VAL A 566 14.41 8.65 -0.16
CA VAL A 566 13.08 8.24 -0.58
C VAL A 566 13.12 7.90 -2.07
N THR A 567 12.67 6.69 -2.40
CA THR A 567 12.61 6.15 -3.77
C THR A 567 11.21 5.56 -3.98
N SER A 568 10.60 5.75 -5.15
CA SER A 568 9.24 5.20 -5.39
C SER A 568 9.27 3.67 -5.44
N VAL A 569 10.28 3.11 -6.11
CA VAL A 569 10.51 1.65 -6.22
C VAL A 569 11.54 1.14 -5.20
N PRO A 570 11.47 -0.15 -4.81
CA PRO A 570 12.43 -0.75 -3.87
C PRO A 570 13.89 -0.67 -4.31
N PHE A 571 14.77 -0.38 -3.36
CA PHE A 571 16.21 -0.36 -3.56
C PHE A 571 16.83 -1.77 -3.56
N THR A 572 16.26 -2.71 -2.80
CA THR A 572 16.69 -4.11 -2.72
C THR A 572 16.64 -4.87 -4.04
N SER A 573 17.53 -5.86 -4.21
CA SER A 573 17.49 -6.82 -5.30
C SER A 573 16.77 -8.13 -4.94
N LEU A 574 16.20 -8.25 -3.74
CA LEU A 574 15.61 -9.48 -3.23
C LEU A 574 14.19 -9.75 -3.76
N TRP A 575 13.50 -8.72 -4.28
CA TRP A 575 12.20 -8.88 -4.92
C TRP A 575 12.34 -9.62 -6.24
N THR A 576 11.68 -10.75 -6.34
CA THR A 576 11.69 -11.60 -7.54
C THR A 576 10.64 -11.11 -8.56
N TYR A 577 10.52 -11.82 -9.69
CA TYR A 577 9.55 -11.48 -10.76
C TYR A 577 9.83 -10.09 -11.35
N GLU A 578 8.80 -9.24 -11.44
CA GLU A 578 8.90 -7.87 -11.95
C GLU A 578 9.84 -7.00 -11.12
N GLY A 579 10.05 -7.36 -9.85
CA GLY A 579 11.07 -6.75 -9.00
C GLY A 579 12.47 -6.77 -9.63
N GLN A 580 12.81 -7.76 -10.45
CA GLN A 580 14.12 -7.86 -11.09
C GLN A 580 14.29 -6.95 -12.32
N ILE A 581 13.20 -6.38 -12.84
CA ILE A 581 13.20 -5.58 -14.07
C ILE A 581 12.80 -4.13 -13.84
N ASP A 582 11.85 -3.88 -12.93
CA ASP A 582 11.26 -2.55 -12.73
C ASP A 582 11.93 -1.75 -11.60
N THR A 583 12.61 -2.44 -10.68
CA THR A 583 13.24 -1.83 -9.50
C THR A 583 14.74 -1.61 -9.69
N TRP A 584 15.40 -1.10 -8.65
CA TRP A 584 16.86 -0.94 -8.58
C TRP A 584 17.64 -2.24 -8.82
N ALA A 585 17.00 -3.41 -8.72
CA ALA A 585 17.61 -4.70 -9.07
C ALA A 585 18.14 -4.74 -10.53
N ALA A 586 17.51 -4.00 -11.45
CA ALA A 586 17.91 -3.97 -12.85
C ALA A 586 19.04 -2.97 -13.18
N PHE A 587 19.42 -2.14 -12.20
CA PHE A 587 20.37 -1.01 -12.33
C PHE A 587 21.61 -1.26 -11.47
N THR A 588 22.21 -2.44 -11.62
CA THR A 588 23.23 -2.99 -10.70
C THR A 588 24.46 -2.09 -10.54
N TYR A 589 24.96 -1.50 -11.63
CA TYR A 589 26.15 -0.64 -11.59
C TYR A 589 25.90 0.68 -10.84
N GLU A 590 24.79 1.36 -11.13
CA GLU A 590 24.43 2.60 -10.43
C GLU A 590 24.11 2.31 -8.96
N LYS A 591 23.36 1.24 -8.66
CA LYS A 591 23.09 0.79 -7.29
C LYS A 591 24.37 0.49 -6.52
N ALA A 592 25.32 -0.24 -7.11
CA ALA A 592 26.60 -0.56 -6.47
C ALA A 592 27.43 0.71 -6.22
N GLY A 593 27.44 1.64 -7.17
CA GLY A 593 28.08 2.95 -7.02
C GLY A 593 27.50 3.75 -5.86
N LEU A 594 26.17 3.82 -5.75
CA LEU A 594 25.47 4.45 -4.63
C LEU A 594 25.80 3.79 -3.29
N LEU A 595 25.65 2.46 -3.18
CA LEU A 595 25.96 1.72 -1.95
C LEU A 595 27.40 1.95 -1.47
N SER A 596 28.36 2.01 -2.40
CA SER A 596 29.78 2.23 -2.07
C SER A 596 30.03 3.55 -1.33
N VAL A 597 29.22 4.58 -1.62
CA VAL A 597 29.27 5.89 -0.96
C VAL A 597 28.41 5.88 0.30
N LEU A 598 27.19 5.36 0.23
CA LEU A 598 26.23 5.39 1.33
C LEU A 598 26.76 4.65 2.57
N HIS A 599 27.51 3.55 2.38
CA HIS A 599 28.16 2.84 3.49
C HIS A 599 29.24 3.66 4.23
N THR A 600 29.69 4.80 3.68
CA THR A 600 30.62 5.71 4.38
C THR A 600 29.90 6.72 5.28
N VAL A 601 28.58 6.82 5.18
CA VAL A 601 27.79 7.84 5.88
C VAL A 601 26.92 7.19 6.96
N PRO A 602 26.98 7.66 8.23
CA PRO A 602 26.17 7.09 9.28
C PRO A 602 24.68 7.45 9.11
N ASN A 603 23.83 6.56 9.62
CA ASN A 603 22.39 6.79 9.83
C ASN A 603 21.58 7.07 8.56
N VAL A 604 21.91 6.38 7.46
CA VAL A 604 21.15 6.43 6.21
C VAL A 604 20.08 5.34 6.20
N ILE A 605 18.84 5.73 5.93
CA ILE A 605 17.67 4.84 5.83
C ILE A 605 16.94 5.09 4.51
N PHE A 606 16.67 4.04 3.75
CA PHE A 606 15.82 4.11 2.56
C PHE A 606 14.34 3.90 2.92
N LEU A 607 13.46 4.64 2.26
CA LEU A 607 12.02 4.48 2.30
C LEU A 607 11.52 4.20 0.88
N SER A 608 10.75 3.12 0.68
CA SER A 608 10.27 2.72 -0.65
C SER A 608 8.83 2.20 -0.68
N GLY A 609 8.24 2.14 -1.88
CA GLY A 609 6.85 1.78 -2.15
C GLY A 609 6.68 0.64 -3.17
N ASP A 610 5.70 0.76 -4.07
CA ASP A 610 5.43 -0.06 -5.27
C ASP A 610 4.95 -1.51 -5.01
N ARG A 611 5.68 -2.32 -4.24
CA ARG A 611 5.52 -3.80 -4.25
C ARG A 611 4.25 -4.40 -3.64
N HIS A 612 3.38 -3.57 -3.08
CA HIS A 612 2.17 -3.93 -2.32
C HIS A 612 2.43 -4.85 -1.11
N GLU A 613 3.63 -4.78 -0.57
CA GLU A 613 4.11 -5.64 0.51
C GLU A 613 5.00 -4.82 1.47
N PHE A 614 5.16 -5.27 2.71
CA PHE A 614 6.12 -4.66 3.64
C PHE A 614 7.39 -5.49 3.73
N ALA A 615 8.55 -4.83 3.69
CA ALA A 615 9.84 -5.44 4.02
C ALA A 615 10.79 -4.44 4.70
N ALA A 616 11.52 -4.92 5.71
CA ALA A 616 12.69 -4.26 6.25
C ALA A 616 13.95 -5.04 5.84
N ILE A 617 14.89 -4.38 5.17
CA ILE A 617 16.02 -5.03 4.50
C ILE A 617 17.31 -4.32 4.87
N GLU A 618 18.30 -5.10 5.29
CA GLU A 618 19.64 -4.61 5.62
C GLU A 618 20.58 -4.84 4.43
N PHE A 619 21.38 -3.83 4.12
CA PHE A 619 22.52 -3.91 3.19
C PHE A 619 23.81 -3.92 3.99
N THR A 620 24.59 -4.98 3.83
CA THR A 620 25.85 -5.18 4.55
C THR A 620 26.98 -4.43 3.85
N PRO A 621 27.76 -3.59 4.57
CA PRO A 621 28.88 -2.86 3.98
C PRO A 621 30.05 -3.79 3.67
N GLU A 622 30.73 -3.58 2.55
CA GLU A 622 31.99 -4.27 2.23
C GLU A 622 33.14 -3.82 3.14
N GLN A 623 33.17 -2.54 3.51
CA GLN A 623 34.22 -1.97 4.33
C GLN A 623 34.09 -2.40 5.80
N ALA A 624 35.23 -2.62 6.46
CA ALA A 624 35.26 -3.01 7.88
C ALA A 624 34.61 -1.97 8.80
N HIS A 625 34.79 -0.69 8.49
CA HIS A 625 34.20 0.45 9.22
C HIS A 625 32.97 1.06 8.52
N GLY A 626 32.41 0.37 7.53
CA GLY A 626 31.22 0.86 6.84
C GLY A 626 29.96 0.73 7.71
N HIS A 627 29.00 1.61 7.47
CA HIS A 627 27.69 1.61 8.14
C HIS A 627 26.70 0.75 7.35
N PRO A 628 25.97 -0.19 8.00
CA PRO A 628 24.87 -0.89 7.34
C PRO A 628 23.76 0.09 6.96
N ILE A 629 23.12 -0.17 5.84
CA ILE A 629 21.97 0.61 5.36
C ILE A 629 20.70 -0.19 5.59
N LEU A 630 19.64 0.48 6.04
CA LEU A 630 18.32 -0.11 6.20
C LEU A 630 17.38 0.45 5.13
N GLU A 631 16.70 -0.41 4.39
CA GLU A 631 15.51 -0.06 3.60
C GLU A 631 14.25 -0.51 4.33
N ILE A 632 13.25 0.38 4.35
CA ILE A 632 11.90 0.09 4.81
C ILE A 632 10.95 0.33 3.62
N SER A 633 10.51 -0.75 3.01
CA SER A 633 9.53 -0.75 1.91
C SER A 633 8.13 -0.95 2.48
N THR A 634 7.16 -0.06 2.21
CA THR A 634 5.79 -0.18 2.73
C THR A 634 4.76 0.24 1.69
N SER A 635 3.96 -0.73 1.25
CA SER A 635 2.77 -0.52 0.43
C SER A 635 1.81 -1.72 0.57
N PRO A 636 0.56 -1.61 0.11
CA PRO A 636 -0.11 -0.40 -0.36
C PRO A 636 -0.93 0.27 0.75
N LEU A 637 -1.26 1.55 0.61
CA LEU A 637 -2.25 2.20 1.48
C LEU A 637 -3.65 1.67 1.20
N ASN A 638 -3.99 1.50 -0.08
CA ASN A 638 -5.31 1.05 -0.49
C ASN A 638 -5.26 0.35 -1.86
N MET A 639 -4.67 -0.84 -1.89
CA MET A 639 -4.60 -1.68 -3.08
C MET A 639 -4.58 -3.17 -2.70
N PHE A 640 -4.40 -4.07 -3.67
CA PHE A 640 -4.30 -5.50 -3.39
C PHE A 640 -3.00 -5.86 -2.68
N TYR A 641 -2.93 -7.04 -2.08
CA TYR A 641 -1.66 -7.73 -1.83
C TYR A 641 -1.62 -9.01 -2.66
N VAL A 642 -0.44 -9.59 -2.85
CA VAL A 642 -0.29 -10.85 -3.57
C VAL A 642 -0.49 -12.03 -2.60
N PRO A 643 -1.61 -12.77 -2.66
CA PRO A 643 -1.80 -13.92 -1.79
C PRO A 643 -1.06 -15.16 -2.31
N PHE A 644 -0.67 -16.06 -1.40
CA PHE A 644 -0.16 -17.41 -1.68
C PHE A 644 1.22 -17.53 -2.36
N ILE A 645 1.80 -16.44 -2.87
CA ILE A 645 3.12 -16.46 -3.51
C ILE A 645 4.06 -15.58 -2.69
N ARG A 646 5.18 -16.15 -2.26
CA ARG A 646 6.29 -15.38 -1.72
C ARG A 646 7.09 -14.78 -2.87
N THR A 647 7.17 -13.46 -2.90
CA THR A 647 7.86 -12.67 -3.94
C THR A 647 9.21 -12.14 -3.46
N LEU A 648 9.55 -12.27 -2.17
CA LEU A 648 10.81 -11.82 -1.58
C LEU A 648 11.76 -12.97 -1.20
N LYS A 649 12.98 -12.98 -1.74
CA LYS A 649 14.08 -13.85 -1.25
C LYS A 649 14.50 -13.41 0.17
N SER A 650 14.89 -14.35 1.04
CA SER A 650 15.29 -14.02 2.42
C SER A 650 16.67 -13.37 2.54
N LYS A 651 17.56 -13.64 1.59
CA LYS A 651 18.93 -13.12 1.52
C LYS A 651 19.46 -13.15 0.08
N SER A 652 20.50 -12.36 -0.19
CA SER A 652 21.20 -12.36 -1.47
C SER A 652 22.09 -13.61 -1.63
N GLU A 653 22.35 -13.96 -2.89
CA GLU A 653 23.38 -14.96 -3.25
C GLU A 653 24.78 -14.34 -3.20
N GLU A 654 24.90 -13.05 -3.53
CA GLU A 654 26.13 -12.27 -3.30
C GLU A 654 26.44 -12.17 -1.80
N THR A 655 27.70 -12.43 -1.45
CA THR A 655 28.23 -12.36 -0.09
C THR A 655 29.33 -11.31 0.02
N VAL A 656 29.58 -10.90 1.26
CA VAL A 656 30.62 -9.95 1.67
C VAL A 656 31.43 -10.63 2.78
N SER A 657 32.76 -10.60 2.68
CA SER A 657 33.62 -11.14 3.74
C SER A 657 33.75 -10.14 4.90
N LYS A 658 33.36 -10.55 6.11
CA LYS A 658 33.50 -9.79 7.35
C LYS A 658 34.52 -10.45 8.28
N LEU A 659 35.29 -9.62 8.99
CA LEU A 659 36.17 -10.09 10.06
C LEU A 659 35.34 -10.35 11.32
N LYS A 660 35.33 -11.59 11.79
CA LYS A 660 34.73 -12.01 13.05
C LYS A 660 35.84 -12.36 14.03
N THR A 661 35.76 -11.81 15.23
CA THR A 661 36.68 -12.10 16.33
C THR A 661 36.09 -13.19 17.21
N GLU A 662 36.64 -14.40 17.17
CA GLU A 662 36.24 -15.51 18.04
C GLU A 662 37.26 -15.68 19.17
N VAL A 663 36.76 -15.71 20.41
CA VAL A 663 37.59 -15.99 21.58
C VAL A 663 37.57 -17.50 21.80
N THR A 664 38.68 -18.17 21.50
CA THR A 664 38.86 -19.59 21.76
C THR A 664 39.63 -19.76 23.06
N ILE A 665 39.12 -20.57 23.99
CA ILE A 665 39.83 -20.89 25.24
C ILE A 665 40.82 -22.01 24.92
N SER A 666 42.12 -21.76 25.06
CA SER A 666 43.16 -22.78 24.86
C SER A 666 43.07 -23.87 25.93
N LYS A 667 43.65 -25.04 25.68
CA LYS A 667 43.69 -26.18 26.63
C LYS A 667 44.40 -25.83 27.96
N GLU A 668 45.09 -24.71 28.01
CA GLU A 668 45.82 -24.17 29.17
C GLU A 668 45.05 -23.04 29.89
N GLY A 669 43.83 -22.71 29.45
CA GLY A 669 42.97 -21.70 30.09
C GLY A 669 43.27 -20.26 29.69
N LEU A 670 44.02 -20.03 28.61
CA LEU A 670 44.28 -18.70 28.05
C LEU A 670 43.28 -18.39 26.93
N ASN A 671 42.70 -17.19 26.96
CA ASN A 671 41.79 -16.70 25.91
C ASN A 671 42.61 -16.31 24.67
N GLU A 672 42.63 -17.16 23.64
CA GLU A 672 43.20 -16.82 22.34
C GLU A 672 42.13 -16.15 21.49
N THR A 673 42.47 -14.97 20.96
CA THR A 673 41.55 -14.23 20.08
C THR A 673 41.92 -14.54 18.64
N VAL A 674 41.11 -15.37 17.96
CA VAL A 674 41.33 -15.73 16.55
C VAL A 674 40.40 -14.85 15.70
N THR A 675 40.98 -14.21 14.68
CA THR A 675 40.19 -13.43 13.73
C THR A 675 39.93 -14.28 12.49
N VAL A 676 38.67 -14.59 12.21
CA VAL A 676 38.23 -15.44 11.10
C VAL A 676 37.41 -14.61 10.11
N PHE A 677 37.53 -14.89 8.82
CA PHE A 677 36.65 -14.31 7.80
C PHE A 677 35.33 -15.09 7.74
N GLU A 678 34.21 -14.40 7.94
CA GLU A 678 32.85 -14.92 7.76
C GLU A 678 32.23 -14.33 6.50
N GLU A 679 31.66 -15.16 5.64
CA GLU A 679 30.88 -14.68 4.50
C GLU A 679 29.44 -14.42 4.92
N VAL A 680 29.03 -13.16 4.86
CA VAL A 680 27.66 -12.72 5.17
C VAL A 680 26.96 -12.25 3.90
N PRO A 681 25.63 -12.42 3.76
CA PRO A 681 24.92 -11.95 2.58
C PRO A 681 25.00 -10.41 2.46
N ARG A 682 25.14 -9.93 1.22
CA ARG A 682 25.12 -8.50 0.89
C ARG A 682 23.78 -7.84 1.25
N GLU A 683 22.67 -8.53 1.01
CA GLU A 683 21.33 -8.07 1.37
C GLU A 683 20.63 -9.15 2.22
N ARG A 684 19.96 -8.72 3.29
CA ARG A 684 19.25 -9.62 4.21
C ARG A 684 17.92 -9.04 4.64
N VAL A 685 16.87 -9.86 4.58
CA VAL A 685 15.55 -9.49 5.11
C VAL A 685 15.58 -9.57 6.64
N ILE A 686 15.26 -8.46 7.30
CA ILE A 686 15.02 -8.38 8.74
C ILE A 686 13.59 -8.81 9.04
N LYS A 687 12.62 -8.24 8.32
CA LYS A 687 11.19 -8.55 8.48
C LYS A 687 10.49 -8.44 7.14
N TYR A 688 9.49 -9.29 6.94
CA TYR A 688 8.64 -9.34 5.75
C TYR A 688 7.20 -9.58 6.19
N GLU A 689 6.27 -8.76 5.69
CA GLU A 689 4.83 -8.83 5.98
C GLU A 689 4.04 -8.53 4.70
N PRO A 690 3.72 -9.56 3.89
CA PRO A 690 3.09 -9.36 2.59
C PRO A 690 1.57 -9.11 2.68
N ILE A 691 0.93 -9.59 3.74
CA ILE A 691 -0.54 -9.66 3.83
C ILE A 691 -1.12 -8.31 4.25
N GLY A 692 -2.23 -7.93 3.62
CA GLY A 692 -3.06 -6.78 3.99
C GLY A 692 -3.18 -5.76 2.85
N ASN A 693 -4.38 -5.18 2.71
CA ASN A 693 -4.68 -4.21 1.64
C ASN A 693 -4.40 -2.76 2.06
N HIS A 694 -4.19 -2.54 3.35
CA HIS A 694 -3.95 -1.23 3.91
C HIS A 694 -2.72 -1.26 4.82
N LYS A 695 -1.62 -0.66 4.38
CA LYS A 695 -0.34 -0.64 5.09
C LYS A 695 0.26 0.76 5.08
N TRP A 696 0.83 1.15 6.21
CA TRP A 696 1.68 2.33 6.31
C TRP A 696 2.66 2.14 7.46
N SER A 697 3.80 2.81 7.33
CA SER A 697 4.85 2.81 8.34
C SER A 697 4.91 4.18 9.00
N SER A 698 5.00 4.21 10.33
CA SER A 698 5.29 5.40 11.11
C SER A 698 6.70 5.32 11.66
N LEU A 699 7.50 6.36 11.44
CA LEU A 699 8.83 6.48 12.02
C LEU A 699 8.82 7.61 13.04
N GLU A 700 9.20 7.28 14.28
CA GLU A 700 9.50 8.24 15.34
C GLU A 700 11.00 8.49 15.35
N VAL A 701 11.41 9.73 15.16
CA VAL A 701 12.81 10.17 15.19
C VAL A 701 13.01 10.90 16.51
N ASP A 702 13.94 10.42 17.34
CA ASP A 702 14.33 11.06 18.60
C ASP A 702 15.86 11.25 18.63
N THR A 703 16.29 12.49 18.52
CA THR A 703 17.71 12.89 18.52
C THR A 703 18.03 13.84 19.69
N ARG A 704 17.13 13.95 20.68
CA ARG A 704 17.34 14.77 21.87
C ARG A 704 18.53 14.28 22.70
N ASP A 705 18.77 12.97 22.75
CA ASP A 705 20.03 12.40 23.23
C ASP A 705 21.02 12.25 22.07
N THR A 706 21.96 13.19 21.97
CA THR A 706 22.98 13.20 20.91
C THR A 706 23.91 12.00 20.95
N ASN A 707 24.04 11.33 22.11
CA ASN A 707 24.89 10.14 22.26
C ASN A 707 24.15 8.84 21.93
N LYS A 708 22.82 8.87 21.89
CA LYS A 708 21.97 7.72 21.59
C LYS A 708 20.77 8.14 20.72
N PRO A 709 21.02 8.71 19.53
CA PRO A 709 19.92 9.04 18.62
C PRO A 709 19.22 7.75 18.19
N ILE A 710 17.91 7.78 18.00
CA ILE A 710 17.12 6.57 17.70
C ILE A 710 15.99 6.87 16.74
N VAL A 711 15.71 5.91 15.84
CA VAL A 711 14.47 5.87 15.07
C VAL A 711 13.66 4.65 15.52
N ARG A 712 12.36 4.84 15.77
CA ARG A 712 11.42 3.75 16.07
C ARG A 712 10.46 3.58 14.92
N LEU A 713 10.52 2.43 14.26
CA LEU A 713 9.58 2.03 13.22
C LEU A 713 8.36 1.35 13.85
N LYS A 714 7.16 1.71 13.39
CA LYS A 714 5.91 1.00 13.64
C LYS A 714 5.17 0.76 12.33
N LEU A 715 4.97 -0.50 11.99
CA LEU A 715 4.15 -0.93 10.85
C LEU A 715 2.70 -1.10 11.29
N LEU A 716 1.79 -0.53 10.52
CA LEU A 716 0.36 -0.77 10.62
C LEU A 716 -0.14 -1.54 9.39
N VAL A 717 -0.95 -2.55 9.65
CA VAL A 717 -1.63 -3.37 8.63
C VAL A 717 -3.11 -3.45 9.00
N ASP A 718 -3.98 -3.06 8.08
CA ASP A 718 -5.44 -3.06 8.22
C ASP A 718 -5.91 -2.39 9.54
N GLY A 719 -5.27 -1.27 9.90
CA GLY A 719 -5.58 -0.49 11.10
C GLY A 719 -4.93 -0.98 12.41
N LYS A 720 -4.17 -2.08 12.37
CA LYS A 720 -3.55 -2.69 13.57
C LYS A 720 -2.03 -2.62 13.52
N SER A 721 -1.41 -2.40 14.68
CA SER A 721 0.05 -2.48 14.83
C SER A 721 0.50 -3.93 14.57
N SER A 722 1.26 -4.16 13.50
CA SER A 722 1.74 -5.49 13.10
C SER A 722 3.19 -5.74 13.50
N TYR A 723 4.05 -4.72 13.38
CA TYR A 723 5.49 -4.84 13.67
C TYR A 723 6.07 -3.56 14.26
N ARG A 724 7.09 -3.70 15.10
CA ARG A 724 7.87 -2.60 15.68
C ARG A 724 9.35 -2.93 15.65
N MET A 725 10.18 -1.91 15.42
CA MET A 725 11.64 -2.05 15.41
C MET A 725 12.29 -0.77 15.93
N GLU A 726 13.30 -0.92 16.76
CA GLU A 726 14.17 0.18 17.18
C GLU A 726 15.45 0.16 16.35
N ILE A 727 15.82 1.33 15.83
CA ILE A 727 16.96 1.54 14.94
C ILE A 727 17.89 2.52 15.67
N PRO A 728 18.87 2.01 16.45
CA PRO A 728 19.83 2.86 17.13
C PRO A 728 20.74 3.55 16.11
N GLY A 729 20.85 4.87 16.20
CA GLY A 729 21.72 5.68 15.37
C GLY A 729 23.13 5.80 15.96
N THR A 730 24.10 6.02 15.09
CA THR A 730 25.45 6.43 15.44
C THR A 730 25.46 7.92 15.81
N PRO A 731 26.10 8.33 16.91
CA PRO A 731 26.26 9.75 17.25
C PRO A 731 26.95 10.54 16.14
N VAL A 732 26.39 11.68 15.76
CA VAL A 732 26.97 12.59 14.76
C VAL A 732 27.26 13.94 15.40
N LYS A 733 28.49 14.43 15.25
CA LYS A 733 28.85 15.78 15.70
C LYS A 733 28.37 16.81 14.68
N LEU A 734 27.18 17.35 14.92
CA LEU A 734 26.56 18.35 14.05
C LEU A 734 27.41 19.63 14.01
N ARG A 735 27.67 20.12 12.80
CA ARG A 735 28.30 21.42 12.55
C ARG A 735 27.23 22.41 12.10
N SER A 736 27.23 23.61 12.67
CA SER A 736 26.48 24.72 12.10
C SER A 736 27.08 25.06 10.74
N THR A 737 26.23 25.20 9.72
CA THR A 737 26.67 25.49 8.37
C THR A 737 27.19 26.92 8.26
N THR A 738 28.51 27.11 8.17
CA THR A 738 29.08 28.26 7.44
C THR A 738 29.06 27.90 5.96
N ALA A 739 28.46 28.76 5.13
CA ALA A 739 28.09 28.50 3.73
C ALA A 739 29.25 28.31 2.72
N LEU A 740 30.38 27.70 3.12
CA LEU A 740 31.45 27.33 2.21
C LEU A 740 31.96 25.91 2.55
N GLY A 741 31.46 24.91 1.84
CA GLY A 741 31.94 23.54 1.98
C GLY A 741 31.50 22.64 0.84
N ALA A 742 32.41 22.44 -0.12
CA ALA A 742 32.39 21.47 -1.23
C ALA A 742 31.27 21.64 -2.28
N LEU A 743 31.54 22.47 -3.30
CA LEU A 743 30.90 22.34 -4.61
C LEU A 743 31.53 21.13 -5.33
N VAL A 744 30.76 20.07 -5.58
CA VAL A 744 31.13 19.03 -6.54
C VAL A 744 30.73 19.50 -7.94
N PRO A 745 31.67 19.75 -8.87
CA PRO A 745 31.32 20.19 -10.22
C PRO A 745 30.48 19.12 -10.93
N GLN A 746 29.44 19.55 -11.67
CA GLN A 746 28.44 18.67 -12.29
C GLN A 746 28.97 17.65 -13.31
N ASN A 747 30.24 17.73 -13.73
CA ASN A 747 30.83 16.86 -14.76
C ASN A 747 31.74 15.74 -14.18
N PHE A 748 31.55 15.33 -12.92
CA PHE A 748 32.53 14.50 -12.21
C PHE A 748 32.45 12.99 -12.49
N ARG A 749 31.29 12.46 -12.93
CA ARG A 749 31.10 11.01 -13.14
C ARG A 749 32.02 10.47 -14.24
N GLY A 750 32.11 11.16 -15.37
CA GLY A 750 32.98 10.77 -16.49
C GLY A 750 34.49 10.96 -16.23
N VAL A 751 34.87 11.78 -15.24
CA VAL A 751 36.28 12.07 -14.93
C VAL A 751 36.81 11.11 -13.86
N LEU A 752 36.04 10.81 -12.80
CA LEU A 752 36.46 9.93 -11.71
C LEU A 752 36.66 8.47 -12.14
N ASP A 753 35.76 7.95 -12.98
CA ASP A 753 35.88 6.58 -13.51
C ASP A 753 37.08 6.45 -14.47
N ARG A 754 37.41 7.51 -15.23
CA ARG A 754 38.57 7.52 -16.14
C ARG A 754 39.92 7.67 -15.44
N ILE A 755 39.96 8.17 -14.20
CA ILE A 755 41.18 8.32 -13.40
C ILE A 755 41.30 7.33 -12.23
N GLY A 756 40.36 6.37 -12.12
CA GLY A 756 40.40 5.30 -11.12
C GLY A 756 40.16 5.78 -9.68
N LEU A 757 39.56 6.96 -9.49
CA LEU A 757 39.25 7.49 -8.16
C LEU A 757 37.82 7.12 -7.76
N LYS A 758 37.69 6.25 -6.75
CA LYS A 758 36.40 5.88 -6.17
C LYS A 758 35.80 7.07 -5.39
N PRO A 759 34.54 7.48 -5.65
CA PRO A 759 33.85 8.55 -4.92
C PRO A 759 33.85 8.37 -3.39
N SER A 760 33.92 7.13 -2.90
CA SER A 760 34.00 6.80 -1.48
C SER A 760 35.23 7.33 -0.75
N LYS A 761 36.26 7.85 -1.45
CA LYS A 761 37.42 8.51 -0.82
C LYS A 761 37.19 9.99 -0.49
N TRP A 762 36.11 10.59 -0.98
CA TRP A 762 35.78 12.00 -0.76
C TRP A 762 34.89 12.24 0.46
N PHE A 763 34.10 11.24 0.83
CA PHE A 763 33.28 11.19 2.03
C PHE A 763 34.07 10.52 3.15
#